data_AF-A0A178GHG4-F1
#
_entry.id   AF-A0A178GHG4-F1
#
_cell.length_a   1.000
_cell.length_b   1.000
_cell.length_c   1.000
_cell.angle_alpha   90.00
_cell.angle_beta   90.00
_cell.angle_gamma   90.00
#
_symmetry.space_group_name_H-M   'P 1'
#
loop_
_entity.id
_entity.type
_entity.pdbx_description
1 polymer ?
#
loop_
_entity_poly.entity_id
_entity_poly.type
_entity_poly.pdbx_seq_one_letter_code
_entity_poly.pdbx_strand_id
1 'polypeptide(L)'
;MARIPMGNFGNAMPQVERIQMPQRNTGQLAQAVGNLGQVFQNKAIDRRQKEDAADVSAKNAELYNNQMAEKEGKVKLDDVLTTELSEQITLLKNDVANGAMTADVANKNLQTWSQERFKGLENDLPMHARLDLQNYWSQNVAKNATSFLPLQLSADNKKGEVLADRYLEIGTRMDREAGAEYVKSNIQSLNIPEAQKQALIYKYQGTRDLQDIDGRITSAIENKDTASLQQLVTEMDNGGFGYTDGPTLQQKKAQALSRIDAINKQVEIEENKRLQLAGKALTEFKSQVMTGRALDDDYLQTMGAAVQGTEYEAEYNFYKSQSTNFQSFGRLSTADMEKRVNQQKTKMANSKTADAVTEEKVLGVYESILNEKKQTIKDNPNQAVREAGLQTHQLTGMELKTNPGGFAEKVVDNAVSQIALKDPNLVIKPIASEDLAEAKQAFDAMGVNQKLDFIGNLIQQTKSVPKGNTIWSATLGQLGGGDLSYLMAGVARANNYRSRDGEDVAVAIVSGTQALKNKALVMPKDDLLKAEFNKYVGTTVSGATANMSFAAFKSIYAHLSERNGYQHKDKDDISKELTNTALSLATGGVYEQGVKYGNQKTWKVSKPYGMDDDRFESILDTRYAAIAQKYQTSEAELKDLRLRRESQNGPKGQIRYALINERGTPLFYMNMPDGVTK
;
A
#
# COMPACT_ATOMS: atom_id res chain seq x y z
N MET A 1 19.03 27.64 -42.18
CA MET A 1 19.62 28.20 -43.42
C MET A 1 18.83 27.69 -44.62
N ALA A 2 18.99 28.36 -45.77
CA ALA A 2 18.65 27.93 -47.14
C ALA A 2 17.21 28.12 -47.69
N ARG A 3 17.16 28.99 -48.72
CA ARG A 3 16.35 28.96 -49.95
C ARG A 3 14.84 29.21 -49.91
N ILE A 4 14.50 30.48 -50.15
CA ILE A 4 13.35 30.89 -50.97
C ILE A 4 13.68 30.58 -52.45
N PRO A 5 12.78 29.94 -53.23
CA PRO A 5 12.82 29.94 -54.69
C PRO A 5 12.06 31.14 -55.27
N MET A 6 12.67 31.87 -56.20
CA MET A 6 12.04 32.92 -57.01
C MET A 6 11.57 32.36 -58.36
N GLY A 7 10.46 32.88 -58.89
CA GLY A 7 9.92 32.59 -60.23
C GLY A 7 8.39 32.41 -60.19
N ASN A 8 7.61 32.87 -61.17
CA ASN A 8 7.95 33.51 -62.44
C ASN A 8 6.73 34.33 -62.92
N PHE A 9 6.79 35.66 -62.93
CA PHE A 9 5.72 36.51 -63.49
C PHE A 9 6.08 36.93 -64.91
N GLY A 10 5.34 36.39 -65.89
CA GLY A 10 5.52 36.68 -67.30
C GLY A 10 4.95 38.03 -67.73
N ASN A 11 5.62 38.69 -68.67
CA ASN A 11 5.17 39.92 -69.31
C ASN A 11 3.87 39.74 -70.11
N ALA A 12 2.96 40.72 -70.00
CA ALA A 12 2.09 41.14 -71.10
C ALA A 12 1.62 42.58 -70.89
N MET A 13 2.16 43.54 -71.66
CA MET A 13 1.45 44.78 -71.99
C MET A 13 0.85 44.64 -73.40
N PRO A 14 -0.32 45.25 -73.64
CA PRO A 14 -0.45 46.08 -74.84
C PRO A 14 -0.80 47.54 -74.53
N GLN A 15 -0.78 48.36 -75.59
CA GLN A 15 -0.73 49.82 -75.54
C GLN A 15 -2.10 50.50 -75.68
N VAL A 16 -2.20 51.65 -75.00
CA VAL A 16 -2.74 52.95 -75.48
C VAL A 16 -3.98 52.97 -76.40
N GLU A 17 -4.99 53.73 -75.97
CA GLU A 17 -5.76 54.56 -76.92
C GLU A 17 -6.10 55.95 -76.33
N ARG A 18 -5.88 57.00 -77.14
CA ARG A 18 -6.31 58.39 -76.89
C ARG A 18 -7.32 58.77 -77.98
N ILE A 19 -8.48 59.32 -77.62
CA ILE A 19 -9.37 60.12 -78.50
C ILE A 19 -10.25 60.98 -77.56
N GLN A 20 -9.97 62.29 -77.42
CA GLN A 20 -10.51 63.48 -78.15
C GLN A 20 -11.58 64.24 -77.35
N MET A 21 -11.38 65.55 -77.18
CA MET A 21 -12.44 66.50 -76.78
C MET A 21 -13.05 67.14 -78.04
N PRO A 22 -14.39 67.30 -78.11
CA PRO A 22 -15.04 68.07 -79.18
C PRO A 22 -14.77 69.58 -79.10
N GLN A 23 -14.77 70.23 -80.27
CA GLN A 23 -14.47 71.65 -80.45
C GLN A 23 -15.64 72.56 -80.03
N ARG A 24 -15.33 73.77 -79.54
CA ARG A 24 -16.25 74.92 -79.60
C ARG A 24 -16.00 75.69 -80.88
N ASN A 25 -17.06 75.93 -81.64
CA ASN A 25 -17.04 76.69 -82.88
C ASN A 25 -18.27 77.61 -82.89
N THR A 26 -18.07 78.93 -82.84
CA THR A 26 -18.97 80.00 -83.32
C THR A 26 -18.41 81.35 -82.90
N GLY A 27 -17.92 82.13 -83.85
CA GLY A 27 -17.98 83.59 -83.76
C GLY A 27 -18.74 84.09 -84.98
N GLN A 28 -19.57 85.13 -84.81
CA GLN A 28 -19.89 86.14 -85.82
C GLN A 28 -20.91 87.16 -85.30
N LEU A 29 -21.05 88.24 -86.06
CA LEU A 29 -21.99 89.36 -85.93
C LEU A 29 -21.68 90.40 -84.84
N ALA A 30 -21.64 91.71 -85.15
CA ALA A 30 -21.02 92.51 -86.22
C ALA A 30 -21.52 93.96 -86.07
N GLN A 31 -20.71 94.90 -86.55
CA GLN A 31 -20.81 96.36 -86.40
C GLN A 31 -22.05 97.03 -87.05
N ALA A 32 -22.45 98.19 -86.50
CA ALA A 32 -23.08 99.35 -87.14
C ALA A 32 -23.13 100.52 -86.12
N VAL A 33 -23.21 101.84 -86.38
CA VAL A 33 -23.00 102.81 -87.50
C VAL A 33 -22.99 104.20 -86.80
N GLY A 34 -22.29 105.27 -87.20
CA GLY A 34 -21.40 105.57 -88.34
C GLY A 34 -20.70 106.93 -88.13
N ASN A 35 -20.33 107.66 -89.21
CA ASN A 35 -19.54 108.91 -89.18
C ASN A 35 -20.12 110.07 -90.02
N LEU A 36 -19.77 111.32 -89.66
CA LEU A 36 -19.53 112.53 -90.48
C LEU A 36 -20.67 113.40 -91.09
N GLY A 37 -20.53 114.73 -90.92
CA GLY A 37 -21.23 115.79 -91.67
C GLY A 37 -21.03 117.22 -91.09
N GLN A 38 -20.18 118.05 -91.70
CA GLN A 38 -19.95 119.49 -91.36
C GLN A 38 -21.16 120.37 -91.85
N VAL A 39 -21.47 121.61 -91.42
CA VAL A 39 -20.68 122.88 -91.42
C VAL A 39 -21.46 124.00 -90.65
N PHE A 40 -20.75 124.92 -89.95
CA PHE A 40 -21.14 126.25 -89.41
C PHE A 40 -22.53 126.54 -88.77
N GLN A 41 -22.60 126.56 -87.42
CA GLN A 41 -22.79 127.81 -86.62
C GLN A 41 -22.71 127.56 -85.09
N ASN A 42 -22.27 128.58 -84.34
CA ASN A 42 -22.49 128.80 -82.89
C ASN A 42 -21.95 127.79 -81.85
N LYS A 43 -20.69 128.00 -81.44
CA LYS A 43 -20.17 128.10 -80.05
C LYS A 43 -20.96 127.50 -78.85
N ALA A 44 -21.45 126.25 -78.94
CA ALA A 44 -22.16 125.57 -77.84
C ALA A 44 -21.87 124.06 -77.67
N ILE A 45 -21.13 123.42 -78.59
CA ILE A 45 -21.03 121.94 -78.66
C ILE A 45 -19.85 121.36 -77.87
N ASP A 46 -18.82 122.16 -77.58
CA ASP A 46 -17.55 121.74 -76.92
C ASP A 46 -17.66 121.23 -75.47
N ARG A 47 -18.85 121.30 -74.85
CA ARG A 47 -19.09 120.70 -73.52
C ARG A 47 -19.58 119.25 -73.57
N ARG A 48 -20.41 118.86 -74.55
CA ARG A 48 -21.05 117.54 -74.56
C ARG A 48 -20.10 116.38 -74.93
N GLN A 49 -19.21 116.58 -75.90
CA GLN A 49 -18.29 115.51 -76.33
C GLN A 49 -17.24 115.12 -75.27
N LYS A 50 -17.03 115.93 -74.22
CA LYS A 50 -16.20 115.57 -73.06
C LYS A 50 -16.95 114.74 -72.01
N GLU A 51 -18.28 114.79 -72.01
CA GLU A 51 -19.13 113.99 -71.11
C GLU A 51 -19.24 112.55 -71.68
N ASP A 52 -19.55 112.40 -72.98
CA ASP A 52 -19.69 111.08 -73.64
C ASP A 52 -18.42 110.20 -73.56
N ALA A 53 -17.24 110.81 -73.69
CA ALA A 53 -15.96 110.09 -73.60
C ALA A 53 -15.60 109.66 -72.16
N ALA A 54 -16.09 110.38 -71.15
CA ALA A 54 -15.93 110.00 -69.75
C ALA A 54 -16.84 108.82 -69.39
N ASP A 55 -18.10 108.81 -69.87
CA ASP A 55 -19.08 107.75 -69.60
C ASP A 55 -18.66 106.37 -70.14
N VAL A 56 -18.04 106.30 -71.33
CA VAL A 56 -17.53 105.04 -71.89
C VAL A 56 -16.35 104.49 -71.07
N SER A 57 -15.48 105.38 -70.58
CA SER A 57 -14.37 105.01 -69.68
C SER A 57 -14.90 104.50 -68.34
N ALA A 58 -15.90 105.20 -67.77
CA ALA A 58 -16.55 104.82 -66.52
C ALA A 58 -17.20 103.43 -66.61
N LYS A 59 -17.95 103.12 -67.68
CA LYS A 59 -18.56 101.78 -67.89
C LYS A 59 -17.53 100.66 -68.02
N ASN A 60 -16.40 100.90 -68.68
CA ASN A 60 -15.35 99.88 -68.80
C ASN A 60 -14.65 99.63 -67.45
N ALA A 61 -14.44 100.68 -66.65
CA ALA A 61 -13.93 100.55 -65.28
C ALA A 61 -14.95 99.84 -64.36
N GLU A 62 -16.24 100.15 -64.50
CA GLU A 62 -17.34 99.49 -63.77
C GLU A 62 -17.41 97.98 -64.09
N LEU A 63 -17.35 97.60 -65.37
CA LEU A 63 -17.31 96.19 -65.79
C LEU A 63 -16.08 95.45 -65.26
N TYR A 64 -14.90 96.08 -65.28
CA TYR A 64 -13.68 95.50 -64.72
C TYR A 64 -13.75 95.32 -63.21
N ASN A 65 -14.25 96.34 -62.49
CA ASN A 65 -14.46 96.28 -61.05
C ASN A 65 -15.49 95.20 -60.67
N ASN A 66 -16.57 95.07 -61.46
CA ASN A 66 -17.57 94.02 -61.26
C ASN A 66 -16.98 92.60 -61.45
N GLN A 67 -16.10 92.40 -62.45
CA GLN A 67 -15.39 91.12 -62.64
C GLN A 67 -14.36 90.83 -61.54
N MET A 68 -13.68 91.85 -61.01
CA MET A 68 -12.74 91.68 -59.89
C MET A 68 -13.49 91.37 -58.60
N ALA A 69 -14.59 92.08 -58.30
CA ALA A 69 -15.44 91.81 -57.15
C ALA A 69 -16.07 90.40 -57.18
N GLU A 70 -16.44 89.89 -58.36
CA GLU A 70 -16.90 88.50 -58.54
C GLU A 70 -15.79 87.49 -58.18
N LYS A 71 -14.56 87.73 -58.65
CA LYS A 71 -13.40 86.88 -58.31
C LYS A 71 -13.06 86.92 -56.82
N GLU A 72 -13.10 88.10 -56.20
CA GLU A 72 -12.90 88.25 -54.75
C GLU A 72 -14.00 87.54 -53.95
N GLY A 73 -15.27 87.70 -54.35
CA GLY A 73 -16.40 86.97 -53.78
C GLY A 73 -16.22 85.46 -53.90
N LYS A 74 -15.72 84.98 -55.04
CA LYS A 74 -15.40 83.56 -55.22
C LYS A 74 -14.26 83.09 -54.33
N VAL A 75 -13.15 83.84 -54.21
CA VAL A 75 -12.03 83.49 -53.34
C VAL A 75 -12.44 83.40 -51.87
N LYS A 76 -13.32 84.30 -51.40
CA LYS A 76 -13.91 84.21 -50.05
C LYS A 76 -14.72 82.92 -49.84
N LEU A 77 -15.48 82.49 -50.86
CA LEU A 77 -16.21 81.22 -50.80
C LEU A 77 -15.25 80.02 -50.87
N ASP A 78 -14.21 80.08 -51.70
CA ASP A 78 -13.21 79.00 -51.83
C ASP A 78 -12.45 78.76 -50.51
N ASP A 79 -12.12 79.81 -49.76
CA ASP A 79 -11.48 79.70 -48.44
C ASP A 79 -12.36 78.89 -47.45
N VAL A 80 -13.64 79.25 -47.31
CA VAL A 80 -14.60 78.56 -46.44
C VAL A 80 -14.96 77.16 -46.95
N LEU A 81 -15.04 76.96 -48.28
CA LEU A 81 -15.30 75.66 -48.91
C LEU A 81 -14.12 74.69 -48.78
N THR A 82 -12.89 75.17 -48.60
CA THR A 82 -11.69 74.33 -48.46
C THR A 82 -11.28 74.11 -47.00
N THR A 83 -11.57 75.05 -46.10
CA THR A 83 -11.30 74.94 -44.66
C THR A 83 -12.51 74.37 -43.90
N GLU A 84 -13.47 75.22 -43.54
CA GLU A 84 -14.58 74.89 -42.63
C GLU A 84 -15.49 73.77 -43.15
N LEU A 85 -15.82 73.78 -44.45
CA LEU A 85 -16.62 72.70 -45.06
C LEU A 85 -15.90 71.35 -44.94
N SER A 86 -14.58 71.31 -45.11
CA SER A 86 -13.77 70.09 -45.04
C SER A 86 -13.73 69.52 -43.63
N GLU A 87 -13.58 70.38 -42.61
CA GLU A 87 -13.67 70.01 -41.20
C GLU A 87 -15.05 69.44 -40.85
N GLN A 88 -16.12 70.14 -41.24
CA GLN A 88 -17.49 69.71 -40.94
C GLN A 88 -17.85 68.38 -41.63
N ILE A 89 -17.42 68.17 -42.88
CA ILE A 89 -17.55 66.87 -43.55
C ILE A 89 -16.78 65.78 -42.79
N THR A 90 -15.59 66.08 -42.26
CA THR A 90 -14.74 65.11 -41.56
C THR A 90 -15.37 64.67 -40.23
N LEU A 91 -15.93 65.59 -39.46
CA LEU A 91 -16.70 65.29 -38.25
C LEU A 91 -17.90 64.38 -38.56
N LEU A 92 -18.74 64.79 -39.51
CA LEU A 92 -19.92 64.02 -39.92
C LEU A 92 -19.56 62.64 -40.49
N LYS A 93 -18.43 62.51 -41.21
CA LYS A 93 -17.92 61.21 -41.69
C LYS A 93 -17.53 60.30 -40.54
N ASN A 94 -16.84 60.81 -39.52
CA ASN A 94 -16.46 60.01 -38.34
C ASN A 94 -17.69 59.52 -37.59
N ASP A 95 -18.69 60.38 -37.37
CA ASP A 95 -19.91 59.98 -36.67
C ASP A 95 -20.73 58.95 -37.46
N VAL A 96 -20.79 59.05 -38.79
CA VAL A 96 -21.45 58.05 -39.64
C VAL A 96 -20.64 56.73 -39.69
N ALA A 97 -19.31 56.79 -39.80
CA ALA A 97 -18.44 55.61 -39.83
C ALA A 97 -18.43 54.83 -38.50
N ASN A 98 -18.63 55.53 -37.38
CA ASN A 98 -18.82 54.94 -36.07
C ASN A 98 -20.28 54.53 -35.80
N GLY A 99 -21.20 54.82 -36.72
CA GLY A 99 -22.62 54.49 -36.61
C GLY A 99 -23.36 55.25 -35.51
N ALA A 100 -22.90 56.47 -35.17
CA ALA A 100 -23.51 57.41 -34.23
C ALA A 100 -24.62 58.26 -34.87
N MET A 101 -24.57 58.47 -36.20
CA MET A 101 -25.66 59.05 -36.99
C MET A 101 -25.81 58.38 -38.36
N THR A 102 -26.96 58.54 -39.01
CA THR A 102 -27.20 58.03 -40.37
C THR A 102 -26.70 59.00 -41.45
N ALA A 103 -26.50 58.51 -42.66
CA ALA A 103 -26.13 59.33 -43.81
C ALA A 103 -27.17 60.44 -44.11
N ASP A 104 -28.47 60.17 -43.89
CA ASP A 104 -29.53 61.18 -44.05
C ASP A 104 -29.47 62.28 -42.99
N VAL A 105 -29.13 61.94 -41.73
CA VAL A 105 -28.92 62.93 -40.66
C VAL A 105 -27.66 63.75 -40.94
N ALA A 106 -26.57 63.12 -41.35
CA ALA A 106 -25.35 63.81 -41.76
C ALA A 106 -25.59 64.75 -42.95
N ASN A 107 -26.36 64.32 -43.95
CA ASN A 107 -26.75 65.15 -45.09
C ASN A 107 -27.59 66.37 -44.67
N LYS A 108 -28.56 66.19 -43.77
CA LYS A 108 -29.34 67.32 -43.23
C LYS A 108 -28.46 68.28 -42.43
N ASN A 109 -27.60 67.77 -41.55
CA ASN A 109 -26.68 68.59 -40.76
C ASN A 109 -25.72 69.40 -41.66
N LEU A 110 -25.20 68.78 -42.74
CA LEU A 110 -24.38 69.45 -43.73
C LEU A 110 -25.14 70.54 -44.50
N GLN A 111 -26.40 70.29 -44.88
CA GLN A 111 -27.26 71.26 -45.54
C GLN A 111 -27.64 72.44 -44.65
N THR A 112 -28.01 72.21 -43.39
CA THR A 112 -28.34 73.27 -42.42
C THR A 112 -27.13 74.17 -42.16
N TRP A 113 -25.98 73.57 -41.83
CA TRP A 113 -24.72 74.29 -41.67
C TRP A 113 -24.37 75.14 -42.91
N SER A 114 -24.53 74.53 -44.10
CA SER A 114 -24.24 75.18 -45.38
C SER A 114 -25.12 76.40 -45.66
N GLN A 115 -26.42 76.30 -45.38
CA GLN A 115 -27.38 77.40 -45.56
C GLN A 115 -27.12 78.55 -44.58
N GLU A 116 -26.88 78.25 -43.31
CA GLU A 116 -26.55 79.24 -42.28
C GLU A 116 -25.23 79.95 -42.60
N ARG A 117 -24.20 79.19 -43.00
CA ARG A 117 -22.88 79.76 -43.30
C ARG A 117 -22.90 80.64 -44.55
N PHE A 118 -23.56 80.22 -45.62
CA PHE A 118 -23.71 81.04 -46.84
C PHE A 118 -24.46 82.34 -46.56
N LYS A 119 -25.55 82.27 -45.77
CA LYS A 119 -26.33 83.46 -45.37
C LYS A 119 -25.51 84.47 -44.55
N GLY A 120 -24.54 83.98 -43.76
CA GLY A 120 -23.59 84.85 -43.06
C GLY A 120 -22.60 85.57 -43.99
N LEU A 121 -22.19 84.94 -45.08
CA LEU A 121 -21.27 85.50 -46.09
C LEU A 121 -21.99 86.36 -47.13
N GLU A 122 -23.30 86.17 -47.31
CA GLU A 122 -24.13 86.75 -48.37
C GLU A 122 -24.00 88.28 -48.49
N ASN A 123 -23.85 88.99 -47.37
CA ASN A 123 -23.74 90.45 -47.33
C ASN A 123 -22.37 90.97 -47.83
N ASP A 124 -21.34 90.13 -47.83
CA ASP A 124 -19.97 90.45 -48.25
C ASP A 124 -19.69 90.05 -49.72
N LEU A 125 -20.73 89.59 -50.43
CA LEU A 125 -20.68 89.19 -51.84
C LEU A 125 -21.22 90.31 -52.76
N PRO A 126 -20.62 90.49 -53.95
CA PRO A 126 -21.11 91.45 -54.95
C PRO A 126 -22.55 91.14 -55.38
N MET A 127 -23.43 92.15 -55.31
CA MET A 127 -24.85 91.99 -55.60
C MET A 127 -25.12 91.46 -57.02
N HIS A 128 -24.36 91.93 -58.02
CA HIS A 128 -24.51 91.53 -59.43
C HIS A 128 -24.14 90.07 -59.74
N ALA A 129 -23.34 89.41 -58.92
CA ALA A 129 -22.89 88.02 -59.13
C ALA A 129 -23.35 87.04 -58.03
N ARG A 130 -24.18 87.51 -57.09
CA ARG A 130 -24.64 86.77 -55.90
C ARG A 130 -25.27 85.41 -56.23
N LEU A 131 -26.05 85.34 -57.32
CA LEU A 131 -26.75 84.11 -57.76
C LEU A 131 -25.78 83.04 -58.28
N ASP A 132 -24.78 83.43 -59.08
CA ASP A 132 -23.80 82.49 -59.62
C ASP A 132 -22.83 81.99 -58.54
N LEU A 133 -22.49 82.85 -57.58
CA LEU A 133 -21.74 82.47 -56.39
C LEU A 133 -22.53 81.54 -55.46
N GLN A 134 -23.85 81.72 -55.33
CA GLN A 134 -24.75 80.80 -54.61
C GLN A 134 -24.84 79.42 -55.29
N ASN A 135 -24.93 79.40 -56.62
CA ASN A 135 -24.90 78.17 -57.42
C ASN A 135 -23.56 77.43 -57.23
N TYR A 136 -22.45 78.17 -57.25
CA TYR A 136 -21.11 77.62 -57.03
C TYR A 136 -20.93 77.00 -55.64
N TRP A 137 -21.36 77.68 -54.58
CA TRP A 137 -21.39 77.15 -53.21
C TRP A 137 -22.20 75.86 -53.11
N SER A 138 -23.44 75.89 -53.61
CA SER A 138 -24.38 74.77 -53.53
C SER A 138 -23.87 73.51 -54.24
N GLN A 139 -23.20 73.66 -55.38
CA GLN A 139 -22.60 72.55 -56.11
C GLN A 139 -21.45 71.88 -55.36
N ASN A 140 -20.60 72.64 -54.66
CA ASN A 140 -19.48 72.07 -53.89
C ASN A 140 -19.95 71.34 -52.63
N VAL A 141 -20.98 71.85 -51.96
CA VAL A 141 -21.62 71.17 -50.82
C VAL A 141 -22.29 69.87 -51.28
N ALA A 142 -23.06 69.90 -52.37
CA ALA A 142 -23.76 68.73 -52.91
C ALA A 142 -22.82 67.58 -53.34
N LYS A 143 -21.64 67.89 -53.89
CA LYS A 143 -20.63 66.87 -54.24
C LYS A 143 -20.18 66.05 -53.04
N ASN A 144 -20.02 66.70 -51.88
CA ASN A 144 -19.49 66.06 -50.67
C ASN A 144 -20.51 65.20 -49.90
N ALA A 145 -21.80 65.54 -50.01
CA ALA A 145 -22.93 64.79 -49.42
C ALA A 145 -22.97 63.30 -49.82
N THR A 146 -22.44 62.95 -51.00
CA THR A 146 -22.41 61.57 -51.51
C THR A 146 -21.55 60.59 -50.68
N SER A 147 -20.68 61.11 -49.82
CA SER A 147 -19.64 60.32 -49.15
C SER A 147 -20.05 59.64 -47.83
N PHE A 148 -21.25 59.91 -47.30
CA PHE A 148 -21.70 59.33 -46.03
C PHE A 148 -22.32 57.92 -46.15
N LEU A 149 -23.07 57.64 -47.22
CA LEU A 149 -23.78 56.35 -47.37
C LEU A 149 -22.87 55.11 -47.32
N PRO A 150 -21.69 55.08 -47.98
CA PRO A 150 -20.78 53.93 -47.89
C PRO A 150 -20.24 53.70 -46.46
N LEU A 151 -20.08 54.77 -45.68
CA LEU A 151 -19.62 54.68 -44.30
C LEU A 151 -20.70 54.11 -43.39
N GLN A 152 -21.97 54.51 -43.58
CA GLN A 152 -23.10 53.94 -42.85
C GLN A 152 -23.22 52.44 -43.15
N LEU A 153 -23.17 52.03 -44.42
CA LEU A 153 -23.22 50.61 -44.79
C LEU A 153 -22.09 49.80 -44.12
N SER A 154 -20.87 50.36 -44.02
CA SER A 154 -19.77 49.70 -43.30
C SER A 154 -20.01 49.57 -41.79
N ALA A 155 -20.61 50.60 -41.16
CA ALA A 155 -20.97 50.57 -39.74
C ALA A 155 -22.11 49.57 -39.44
N ASP A 156 -23.13 49.54 -40.30
CA ASP A 156 -24.28 48.65 -40.19
C ASP A 156 -23.88 47.18 -40.43
N ASN A 157 -22.96 46.91 -41.38
CA ASN A 157 -22.37 45.57 -41.56
C ASN A 157 -21.69 45.07 -40.27
N LYS A 158 -20.86 45.89 -39.63
CA LYS A 158 -20.16 45.52 -38.37
C LYS A 158 -21.13 45.27 -37.21
N LYS A 159 -22.17 46.09 -37.08
CA LYS A 159 -23.25 45.85 -36.09
C LYS A 159 -23.97 44.54 -36.39
N GLY A 160 -24.19 44.23 -37.67
CA GLY A 160 -24.71 42.95 -38.13
C GLY A 160 -23.85 41.75 -37.74
N GLU A 161 -22.54 41.80 -37.99
CA GLU A 161 -21.60 40.72 -37.62
C GLU A 161 -21.65 40.40 -36.11
N VAL A 162 -21.66 41.43 -35.25
CA VAL A 162 -21.76 41.25 -33.78
C VAL A 162 -23.10 40.63 -33.36
N LEU A 163 -24.21 41.05 -33.97
CA LEU A 163 -25.52 40.44 -33.71
C LEU A 163 -25.59 38.99 -34.20
N ALA A 164 -24.99 38.69 -35.36
CA ALA A 164 -24.96 37.35 -35.94
C ALA A 164 -24.22 36.33 -35.07
N ASP A 165 -23.05 36.68 -34.53
CA ASP A 165 -22.34 35.81 -33.58
C ASP A 165 -23.14 35.60 -32.29
N ARG A 166 -23.88 36.61 -31.81
CA ARG A 166 -24.75 36.47 -30.65
C ARG A 166 -25.97 35.58 -30.94
N TYR A 167 -26.56 35.66 -32.12
CA TYR A 167 -27.64 34.75 -32.53
C TYR A 167 -27.13 33.30 -32.63
N LEU A 168 -25.92 33.10 -33.15
CA LEU A 168 -25.28 31.79 -33.19
C LEU A 168 -25.06 31.22 -31.77
N GLU A 169 -24.51 32.00 -30.85
CA GLU A 169 -24.33 31.60 -29.44
C GLU A 169 -25.66 31.17 -28.81
N ILE A 170 -26.71 31.97 -28.96
CA ILE A 170 -28.05 31.66 -28.43
C ILE A 170 -28.61 30.38 -29.06
N GLY A 171 -28.55 30.26 -30.40
CA GLY A 171 -29.06 29.09 -31.12
C GLY A 171 -28.38 27.78 -30.69
N THR A 172 -27.09 27.79 -30.34
CA THR A 172 -26.39 26.58 -29.88
C THR A 172 -26.84 26.06 -28.51
N ARG A 173 -27.60 26.87 -27.75
CA ARG A 173 -28.21 26.47 -26.46
C ARG A 173 -29.62 25.91 -26.61
N MET A 174 -30.19 25.96 -27.81
CA MET A 174 -31.53 25.45 -28.12
C MET A 174 -31.44 24.01 -28.65
N ASP A 175 -32.60 23.39 -28.87
CA ASP A 175 -32.68 22.19 -29.70
C ASP A 175 -32.04 22.43 -31.09
N ARG A 176 -31.53 21.37 -31.74
CA ARG A 176 -30.79 21.49 -33.01
C ARG A 176 -31.63 22.09 -34.14
N GLU A 177 -32.91 21.74 -34.24
CA GLU A 177 -33.79 22.24 -35.31
C GLU A 177 -34.29 23.65 -34.97
N ALA A 178 -34.76 23.84 -33.73
CA ALA A 178 -35.23 25.15 -33.25
C ALA A 178 -34.12 26.21 -33.27
N GLY A 179 -32.90 25.84 -32.90
CA GLY A 179 -31.71 26.70 -32.94
C GLY A 179 -31.25 27.01 -34.36
N ALA A 180 -31.36 26.06 -35.29
CA ALA A 180 -31.05 26.31 -36.70
C ALA A 180 -32.00 27.36 -37.30
N GLU A 181 -33.31 27.22 -37.06
CA GLU A 181 -34.29 28.17 -37.57
C GLU A 181 -34.21 29.52 -36.83
N TYR A 182 -33.89 29.54 -35.55
CA TYR A 182 -33.59 30.76 -34.80
C TYR A 182 -32.40 31.52 -35.41
N VAL A 183 -31.26 30.85 -35.66
CA VAL A 183 -30.10 31.50 -36.29
C VAL A 183 -30.46 32.02 -37.67
N LYS A 184 -31.06 31.17 -38.51
CA LYS A 184 -31.42 31.48 -39.90
C LYS A 184 -32.38 32.67 -40.01
N SER A 185 -33.46 32.69 -39.22
CA SER A 185 -34.45 33.78 -39.25
C SER A 185 -33.85 35.12 -38.78
N ASN A 186 -33.04 35.11 -37.72
CA ASN A 186 -32.46 36.34 -37.18
C ASN A 186 -31.30 36.91 -38.04
N ILE A 187 -30.50 36.07 -38.72
CA ILE A 187 -29.46 36.57 -39.63
C ILE A 187 -30.02 37.06 -40.98
N GLN A 188 -31.21 36.62 -41.39
CA GLN A 188 -31.83 37.11 -42.64
C GLN A 188 -32.05 38.62 -42.62
N SER A 189 -32.55 39.17 -41.50
CA SER A 189 -32.78 40.60 -41.29
C SER A 189 -31.51 41.46 -41.18
N LEU A 190 -30.32 40.85 -41.13
CA LEU A 190 -29.07 41.60 -41.00
C LEU A 190 -28.56 42.06 -42.37
N ASN A 191 -28.08 43.31 -42.40
CA ASN A 191 -27.37 43.88 -43.54
C ASN A 191 -25.91 43.38 -43.56
N ILE A 192 -25.73 42.10 -43.90
CA ILE A 192 -24.42 41.45 -44.09
C ILE A 192 -24.43 40.64 -45.39
N PRO A 193 -23.28 40.46 -46.08
CA PRO A 193 -23.19 39.66 -47.30
C PRO A 193 -23.73 38.24 -47.17
N GLU A 194 -24.43 37.75 -48.19
CA GLU A 194 -25.06 36.43 -48.19
C GLU A 194 -24.05 35.28 -47.96
N ALA A 195 -22.82 35.42 -48.48
CA ALA A 195 -21.73 34.48 -48.23
C ALA A 195 -21.35 34.39 -46.74
N GLN A 196 -21.45 35.48 -45.98
CA GLN A 196 -21.25 35.46 -44.53
C GLN A 196 -22.43 34.77 -43.81
N LYS A 197 -23.68 35.04 -44.23
CA LYS A 197 -24.87 34.36 -43.68
C LYS A 197 -24.76 32.84 -43.82
N GLN A 198 -24.36 32.37 -45.00
CA GLN A 198 -24.15 30.94 -45.24
C GLN A 198 -22.99 30.37 -44.41
N ALA A 199 -21.87 31.11 -44.26
CA ALA A 199 -20.76 30.70 -43.40
C ALA A 199 -21.16 30.58 -41.91
N LEU A 200 -22.05 31.47 -41.42
CA LEU A 200 -22.60 31.42 -40.07
C LEU A 200 -23.50 30.19 -39.86
N ILE A 201 -24.30 29.81 -40.85
CA ILE A 201 -25.11 28.58 -40.81
C ILE A 201 -24.21 27.34 -40.72
N TYR A 202 -23.14 27.28 -41.52
CA TYR A 202 -22.17 26.17 -41.43
C TYR A 202 -21.42 26.16 -40.09
N LYS A 203 -21.00 27.32 -39.57
CA LYS A 203 -20.37 27.48 -38.25
C LYS A 203 -21.30 26.99 -37.12
N TYR A 204 -22.60 27.29 -37.22
CA TYR A 204 -23.61 26.76 -36.27
C TYR A 204 -23.70 25.23 -36.33
N GLN A 205 -23.85 24.65 -37.53
CA GLN A 205 -23.99 23.19 -37.67
C GLN A 205 -22.73 22.44 -37.20
N GLY A 206 -21.52 22.91 -37.56
CA GLY A 206 -20.27 22.32 -37.07
C GLY A 206 -20.10 22.44 -35.55
N THR A 207 -20.56 23.54 -34.95
CA THR A 207 -20.59 23.69 -33.48
C THR A 207 -21.56 22.69 -32.83
N ARG A 208 -22.71 22.42 -33.44
CA ARG A 208 -23.69 21.42 -32.95
C ARG A 208 -23.17 19.99 -33.11
N ASP A 209 -22.49 19.67 -34.21
CA ASP A 209 -21.85 18.37 -34.42
C ASP A 209 -20.82 18.09 -33.32
N LEU A 210 -19.93 19.06 -33.02
CA LEU A 210 -18.95 18.93 -31.94
C LEU A 210 -19.60 18.78 -30.55
N GLN A 211 -20.70 19.51 -30.28
CA GLN A 211 -21.44 19.39 -29.02
C GLN A 211 -22.09 18.02 -28.85
N ASP A 212 -22.65 17.41 -29.90
CA ASP A 212 -23.22 16.06 -29.83
C ASP A 212 -22.12 15.01 -29.58
N ILE A 213 -21.01 15.10 -30.32
CA ILE A 213 -19.84 14.23 -30.14
C ILE A 213 -19.34 14.29 -28.69
N ASP A 214 -19.10 15.49 -28.15
CA ASP A 214 -18.57 15.64 -26.79
C ASP A 214 -19.59 15.24 -25.72
N GLY A 215 -20.89 15.50 -25.94
CA GLY A 215 -21.97 15.05 -25.05
C GLY A 215 -22.05 13.52 -24.99
N ARG A 216 -22.00 12.84 -26.14
CA ARG A 216 -22.03 11.37 -26.24
C ARG A 216 -20.77 10.73 -25.65
N ILE A 217 -19.58 11.30 -25.87
CA ILE A 217 -18.35 10.85 -25.21
C ILE A 217 -18.47 10.99 -23.69
N THR A 218 -18.99 12.12 -23.19
CA THR A 218 -19.13 12.37 -21.74
C THR A 218 -20.11 11.38 -21.10
N SER A 219 -21.32 11.26 -21.65
CA SER A 219 -22.35 10.34 -21.14
C SER A 219 -21.89 8.87 -21.15
N ALA A 220 -21.18 8.45 -22.19
CA ALA A 220 -20.68 7.08 -22.26
C ALA A 220 -19.53 6.80 -21.26
N ILE A 221 -18.70 7.80 -20.93
CA ILE A 221 -17.70 7.69 -19.85
C ILE A 221 -18.39 7.53 -18.49
N GLU A 222 -19.40 8.36 -18.20
CA GLU A 222 -20.14 8.33 -16.92
C GLU A 222 -20.82 6.98 -16.70
N ASN A 223 -21.37 6.38 -17.75
CA ASN A 223 -22.06 5.10 -17.70
C ASN A 223 -21.17 3.85 -17.93
N LYS A 224 -19.85 4.02 -18.10
CA LYS A 224 -18.90 2.96 -18.53
C LYS A 224 -19.33 2.22 -19.83
N ASP A 225 -20.05 2.89 -20.73
CA ASP A 225 -20.65 2.27 -21.93
C ASP A 225 -19.71 2.34 -23.15
N THR A 226 -19.00 1.23 -23.41
CA THR A 226 -18.14 1.11 -24.59
C THR A 226 -18.91 0.87 -25.90
N ALA A 227 -20.16 0.40 -25.85
CA ALA A 227 -20.96 0.17 -27.04
C ALA A 227 -21.42 1.50 -27.65
N SER A 228 -21.87 2.45 -26.82
CA SER A 228 -22.21 3.81 -27.29
C SER A 228 -21.01 4.55 -27.89
N LEU A 229 -19.80 4.39 -27.31
CA LEU A 229 -18.57 4.93 -27.90
C LEU A 229 -18.22 4.26 -29.24
N GLN A 230 -18.37 2.93 -29.35
CA GLN A 230 -18.10 2.20 -30.58
C GLN A 230 -19.10 2.56 -31.70
N GLN A 231 -20.35 2.81 -31.35
CA GLN A 231 -21.38 3.31 -32.27
C GLN A 231 -21.03 4.73 -32.75
N LEU A 232 -20.63 5.63 -31.85
CA LEU A 232 -20.17 6.99 -32.21
C LEU A 232 -18.97 6.95 -33.18
N VAL A 233 -17.97 6.10 -32.91
CA VAL A 233 -16.81 5.90 -33.79
C VAL A 233 -17.24 5.40 -35.18
N THR A 234 -18.19 4.47 -35.23
CA THR A 234 -18.74 3.91 -36.47
C THR A 234 -19.54 4.95 -37.26
N GLU A 235 -20.26 5.84 -36.59
CA GLU A 235 -21.00 6.95 -37.18
C GLU A 235 -20.08 8.00 -37.79
N MET A 236 -18.97 8.34 -37.11
CA MET A 236 -17.90 9.18 -37.67
C MET A 236 -17.28 8.57 -38.92
N ASP A 237 -17.01 7.27 -38.93
CA ASP A 237 -16.41 6.57 -40.09
C ASP A 237 -17.37 6.46 -41.30
N ASN A 238 -18.68 6.42 -41.05
CA ASN A 238 -19.71 6.39 -42.08
C ASN A 238 -20.13 7.78 -42.60
N GLY A 239 -19.37 8.83 -42.28
CA GLY A 239 -19.63 10.19 -42.78
C GLY A 239 -20.67 10.99 -41.99
N GLY A 240 -20.99 10.59 -40.75
CA GLY A 240 -21.69 11.43 -39.80
C GLY A 240 -20.91 12.70 -39.47
N PHE A 241 -21.59 13.70 -38.91
CA PHE A 241 -20.99 14.99 -38.50
C PHE A 241 -20.33 15.80 -39.63
N GLY A 242 -20.96 15.77 -40.83
CA GLY A 242 -20.44 16.35 -42.07
C GLY A 242 -20.23 17.88 -42.10
N TYR A 243 -20.54 18.61 -41.03
CA TYR A 243 -20.19 20.03 -40.89
C TYR A 243 -18.91 20.26 -40.06
N THR A 244 -18.28 19.20 -39.56
CA THR A 244 -16.98 19.21 -38.87
C THR A 244 -15.86 18.91 -39.86
N ASP A 245 -14.69 19.55 -39.71
CA ASP A 245 -13.54 19.26 -40.56
C ASP A 245 -12.91 17.89 -40.23
N GLY A 246 -12.35 17.24 -41.26
CA GLY A 246 -11.75 15.90 -41.13
C GLY A 246 -10.68 15.77 -40.03
N PRO A 247 -9.70 16.70 -39.91
CA PRO A 247 -8.74 16.71 -38.80
C PRO A 247 -9.39 16.73 -37.41
N THR A 248 -10.35 17.62 -37.17
CA THR A 248 -11.06 17.69 -35.87
C THR A 248 -11.86 16.42 -35.61
N LEU A 249 -12.56 15.88 -36.63
CA LEU A 249 -13.33 14.65 -36.50
C LEU A 249 -12.43 13.44 -36.16
N GLN A 250 -11.25 13.33 -36.78
CA GLN A 250 -10.25 12.30 -36.46
C GLN A 250 -9.70 12.47 -35.03
N GLN A 251 -9.49 13.70 -34.55
CA GLN A 251 -9.09 13.93 -33.16
C GLN A 251 -10.16 13.44 -32.17
N LYS A 252 -11.45 13.71 -32.43
CA LYS A 252 -12.57 13.22 -31.62
C LYS A 252 -12.72 11.71 -31.69
N LYS A 253 -12.51 11.09 -32.85
CA LYS A 253 -12.47 9.63 -33.02
C LYS A 253 -11.38 8.99 -32.15
N ALA A 254 -10.16 9.54 -32.19
CA ALA A 254 -9.04 9.08 -31.36
C ALA A 254 -9.32 9.24 -29.86
N GLN A 255 -10.00 10.32 -29.46
CA GLN A 255 -10.47 10.52 -28.08
C GLN A 255 -11.48 9.43 -27.68
N ALA A 256 -12.48 9.12 -28.51
CA ALA A 256 -13.46 8.07 -28.22
C ALA A 256 -12.82 6.68 -28.10
N LEU A 257 -11.93 6.30 -29.04
CA LEU A 257 -11.17 5.05 -28.98
C LEU A 257 -10.31 4.94 -27.71
N SER A 258 -9.57 6.00 -27.37
CA SER A 258 -8.77 6.04 -26.13
C SER A 258 -9.61 5.88 -24.86
N ARG A 259 -10.88 6.29 -24.88
CA ARG A 259 -11.83 6.09 -23.76
C ARG A 259 -12.36 4.66 -23.70
N ILE A 260 -12.61 4.02 -24.84
CA ILE A 260 -12.93 2.58 -24.89
C ILE A 260 -11.81 1.75 -24.26
N ASP A 261 -10.56 1.99 -24.67
CA ASP A 261 -9.38 1.30 -24.11
C ASP A 261 -9.24 1.52 -22.60
N ALA A 262 -9.46 2.75 -22.14
CA ALA A 262 -9.39 3.08 -20.71
C ALA A 262 -10.48 2.37 -19.88
N ILE A 263 -11.72 2.31 -20.38
CA ILE A 263 -12.84 1.63 -19.69
C ILE A 263 -12.59 0.11 -19.67
N ASN A 264 -12.23 -0.49 -20.82
CA ASN A 264 -11.92 -1.92 -20.90
C ASN A 264 -10.78 -2.32 -19.94
N LYS A 265 -9.70 -1.53 -19.93
CA LYS A 265 -8.57 -1.77 -19.02
C LYS A 265 -8.94 -1.57 -17.55
N GLN A 266 -9.84 -0.63 -17.23
CA GLN A 266 -10.34 -0.48 -15.86
C GLN A 266 -11.15 -1.71 -15.43
N VAL A 267 -12.04 -2.23 -16.29
CA VAL A 267 -12.81 -3.46 -16.01
C VAL A 267 -11.88 -4.66 -15.82
N GLU A 268 -10.85 -4.80 -16.67
CA GLU A 268 -9.84 -5.86 -16.54
C GLU A 268 -9.05 -5.75 -15.21
N ILE A 269 -8.70 -4.54 -14.77
CA ILE A 269 -8.03 -4.32 -13.48
C ILE A 269 -8.96 -4.59 -12.30
N GLU A 270 -10.23 -4.19 -12.37
CA GLU A 270 -11.25 -4.46 -11.35
C GLU A 270 -11.47 -5.98 -11.21
N GLU A 271 -11.54 -6.72 -12.32
CA GLU A 271 -11.69 -8.18 -12.34
C GLU A 271 -10.43 -8.91 -11.86
N ASN A 272 -9.24 -8.54 -12.35
CA ASN A 272 -7.98 -9.11 -11.86
C ASN A 272 -7.79 -8.89 -10.35
N LYS A 273 -8.22 -7.73 -9.83
CA LYS A 273 -8.22 -7.46 -8.38
C LYS A 273 -9.22 -8.33 -7.63
N ARG A 274 -10.41 -8.58 -8.21
CA ARG A 274 -11.41 -9.52 -7.66
C ARG A 274 -10.82 -10.94 -7.55
N LEU A 275 -10.22 -11.44 -8.63
CA LEU A 275 -9.57 -12.76 -8.66
C LEU A 275 -8.42 -12.88 -7.65
N GLN A 276 -7.56 -11.86 -7.53
CA GLN A 276 -6.49 -11.85 -6.53
C GLN A 276 -7.01 -11.86 -5.08
N LEU A 277 -8.12 -11.16 -4.80
CA LEU A 277 -8.75 -11.17 -3.47
C LEU A 277 -9.42 -12.52 -3.19
N ALA A 278 -10.10 -13.12 -4.17
CA ALA A 278 -10.69 -14.46 -4.08
C ALA A 278 -9.62 -15.54 -3.80
N GLY A 279 -8.50 -15.51 -4.52
CA GLY A 279 -7.38 -16.45 -4.30
C GLY A 279 -6.74 -16.30 -2.90
N LYS A 280 -6.65 -15.08 -2.37
CA LYS A 280 -6.22 -14.84 -0.98
C LYS A 280 -7.24 -15.38 0.03
N ALA A 281 -8.52 -15.09 -0.14
CA ALA A 281 -9.59 -15.58 0.72
C ALA A 281 -9.62 -17.11 0.76
N LEU A 282 -9.49 -17.78 -0.40
CA LEU A 282 -9.38 -19.24 -0.46
C LEU A 282 -8.12 -19.75 0.28
N THR A 283 -6.98 -19.08 0.14
CA THR A 283 -5.73 -19.50 0.81
C THR A 283 -5.85 -19.39 2.33
N GLU A 284 -6.44 -18.32 2.83
CA GLU A 284 -6.73 -18.13 4.25
C GLU A 284 -7.73 -19.17 4.77
N PHE A 285 -8.82 -19.37 4.03
CA PHE A 285 -9.84 -20.39 4.35
C PHE A 285 -9.24 -21.80 4.41
N LYS A 286 -8.39 -22.19 3.44
CA LYS A 286 -7.67 -23.48 3.47
C LYS A 286 -6.84 -23.61 4.74
N SER A 287 -6.07 -22.58 5.11
CA SER A 287 -5.26 -22.57 6.34
C SER A 287 -6.12 -22.85 7.57
N GLN A 288 -7.25 -22.15 7.71
CA GLN A 288 -8.18 -22.33 8.83
C GLN A 288 -8.81 -23.74 8.84
N VAL A 289 -9.29 -24.24 7.69
CA VAL A 289 -9.86 -25.60 7.58
C VAL A 289 -8.82 -26.68 7.90
N MET A 290 -7.57 -26.49 7.51
CA MET A 290 -6.48 -27.44 7.76
C MET A 290 -6.06 -27.55 9.23
N THR A 291 -6.50 -26.64 10.11
CA THR A 291 -6.35 -26.82 11.57
C THR A 291 -7.27 -27.91 12.15
N GLY A 292 -8.30 -28.33 11.41
CA GLY A 292 -9.33 -29.24 11.91
C GLY A 292 -10.19 -28.63 13.04
N ARG A 293 -10.19 -27.32 13.23
CA ARG A 293 -11.06 -26.64 14.20
C ARG A 293 -12.44 -26.35 13.60
N ALA A 294 -13.43 -26.15 14.47
CA ALA A 294 -14.73 -25.64 14.04
C ALA A 294 -14.57 -24.20 13.56
N LEU A 295 -15.14 -23.89 12.40
CA LEU A 295 -15.16 -22.55 11.83
C LEU A 295 -16.54 -21.93 12.03
N ASP A 296 -16.54 -20.62 12.23
CA ASP A 296 -17.74 -19.82 12.44
C ASP A 296 -18.59 -19.70 11.15
N ASP A 297 -19.92 -19.71 11.27
CA ASP A 297 -20.83 -19.71 10.13
C ASP A 297 -20.81 -18.38 9.33
N ASP A 298 -20.57 -17.23 9.99
CA ASP A 298 -20.45 -15.93 9.31
C ASP A 298 -19.10 -15.84 8.59
N TYR A 299 -18.04 -16.41 9.16
CA TYR A 299 -16.75 -16.56 8.47
C TYR A 299 -16.90 -17.45 7.21
N LEU A 300 -17.61 -18.58 7.32
CA LEU A 300 -17.90 -19.45 6.18
C LEU A 300 -18.66 -18.70 5.08
N GLN A 301 -19.70 -17.93 5.43
CA GLN A 301 -20.46 -17.13 4.45
C GLN A 301 -19.59 -16.06 3.78
N THR A 302 -18.80 -15.33 4.56
CA THR A 302 -17.92 -14.26 4.07
C THR A 302 -16.89 -14.79 3.07
N MET A 303 -16.23 -15.91 3.38
CA MET A 303 -15.28 -16.54 2.48
C MET A 303 -15.96 -17.08 1.20
N GLY A 304 -17.19 -17.57 1.30
CA GLY A 304 -17.97 -18.05 0.16
C GLY A 304 -18.35 -16.92 -0.80
N ALA A 305 -18.83 -15.79 -0.28
CA ALA A 305 -19.14 -14.61 -1.08
C ALA A 305 -17.91 -14.02 -1.79
N ALA A 306 -16.73 -14.10 -1.16
CA ALA A 306 -15.47 -13.59 -1.73
C ALA A 306 -14.97 -14.40 -2.95
N VAL A 307 -15.35 -15.67 -3.09
CA VAL A 307 -14.93 -16.55 -4.20
C VAL A 307 -16.03 -16.84 -5.23
N GLN A 308 -17.27 -16.44 -4.96
CA GLN A 308 -18.43 -16.74 -5.79
C GLN A 308 -18.27 -16.22 -7.24
N GLY A 309 -18.52 -17.07 -8.23
CA GLY A 309 -18.37 -16.74 -9.65
C GLY A 309 -16.91 -16.54 -10.08
N THR A 310 -15.94 -17.14 -9.37
CA THR A 310 -14.52 -17.19 -9.73
C THR A 310 -14.03 -18.63 -9.84
N GLU A 311 -12.85 -18.84 -10.42
CA GLU A 311 -12.19 -20.16 -10.50
C GLU A 311 -11.99 -20.85 -9.13
N TYR A 312 -11.98 -20.08 -8.04
CA TYR A 312 -11.74 -20.55 -6.67
C TYR A 312 -12.97 -21.16 -5.98
N GLU A 313 -14.17 -20.95 -6.52
CA GLU A 313 -15.44 -21.37 -5.90
C GLU A 313 -15.53 -22.89 -5.70
N ALA A 314 -15.14 -23.67 -6.71
CA ALA A 314 -15.17 -25.12 -6.65
C ALA A 314 -14.28 -25.68 -5.53
N GLU A 315 -13.09 -25.08 -5.32
CA GLU A 315 -12.17 -25.53 -4.28
C GLU A 315 -12.61 -25.08 -2.88
N TYR A 316 -13.17 -23.87 -2.73
CA TYR A 316 -13.83 -23.47 -1.48
C TYR A 316 -14.96 -24.45 -1.11
N ASN A 317 -15.83 -24.80 -2.06
CA ASN A 317 -16.94 -25.73 -1.82
C ASN A 317 -16.44 -27.13 -1.43
N PHE A 318 -15.34 -27.60 -2.02
CA PHE A 318 -14.67 -28.82 -1.59
C PHE A 318 -14.22 -28.75 -0.11
N TYR A 319 -13.40 -27.76 0.26
CA TYR A 319 -12.90 -27.64 1.65
C TYR A 319 -14.03 -27.42 2.66
N LYS A 320 -15.08 -26.68 2.29
CA LYS A 320 -16.31 -26.53 3.09
C LYS A 320 -16.99 -27.87 3.34
N SER A 321 -17.20 -28.67 2.30
CA SER A 321 -17.84 -30.00 2.41
C SER A 321 -17.04 -30.98 3.29
N GLN A 322 -15.71 -30.86 3.30
CA GLN A 322 -14.84 -31.72 4.10
C GLN A 322 -14.55 -31.18 5.50
N SER A 323 -14.93 -29.94 5.83
CA SER A 323 -14.63 -29.31 7.12
C SER A 323 -15.07 -30.16 8.31
N THR A 324 -16.29 -30.70 8.30
CA THR A 324 -16.78 -31.61 9.36
C THR A 324 -15.96 -32.91 9.46
N ASN A 325 -15.47 -33.44 8.34
CA ASN A 325 -14.60 -34.63 8.33
C ASN A 325 -13.24 -34.32 8.96
N PHE A 326 -12.62 -33.19 8.59
CA PHE A 326 -11.37 -32.72 9.17
C PHE A 326 -11.50 -32.41 10.67
N GLN A 327 -12.62 -31.83 11.11
CA GLN A 327 -12.94 -31.64 12.53
C GLN A 327 -13.10 -32.96 13.29
N SER A 328 -13.82 -33.92 12.71
CA SER A 328 -13.99 -35.25 13.31
C SER A 328 -12.65 -35.97 13.48
N PHE A 329 -11.73 -35.78 12.52
CA PHE A 329 -10.38 -36.32 12.56
C PHE A 329 -9.53 -35.59 13.61
N GLY A 330 -9.54 -34.24 13.63
CA GLY A 330 -8.80 -33.40 14.58
C GLY A 330 -9.06 -33.72 16.06
N ARG A 331 -10.27 -34.22 16.38
CA ARG A 331 -10.67 -34.62 17.75
C ARG A 331 -10.10 -35.98 18.20
N LEU A 332 -9.59 -36.82 17.30
CA LEU A 332 -9.03 -38.13 17.63
C LEU A 332 -7.69 -38.03 18.39
N SER A 333 -7.27 -39.11 19.07
CA SER A 333 -5.89 -39.23 19.59
C SER A 333 -4.89 -39.32 18.45
N THR A 334 -3.62 -38.98 18.65
CA THR A 334 -2.61 -39.09 17.57
C THR A 334 -2.43 -40.54 17.10
N ALA A 335 -2.65 -41.54 17.97
CA ALA A 335 -2.62 -42.95 17.61
C ALA A 335 -3.82 -43.37 16.74
N ASP A 336 -5.03 -42.86 17.02
CA ASP A 336 -6.22 -43.11 16.21
C ASP A 336 -6.16 -42.37 14.86
N MET A 337 -5.57 -41.18 14.85
CA MET A 337 -5.23 -40.44 13.63
C MET A 337 -4.25 -41.23 12.75
N GLU A 338 -3.13 -41.70 13.31
CA GLU A 338 -2.16 -42.56 12.59
C GLU A 338 -2.83 -43.80 12.01
N LYS A 339 -3.66 -44.48 12.80
CA LYS A 339 -4.43 -45.66 12.35
C LYS A 339 -5.34 -45.31 11.17
N ARG A 340 -6.05 -44.18 11.22
CA ARG A 340 -6.94 -43.73 10.14
C ARG A 340 -6.19 -43.26 8.89
N VAL A 341 -5.05 -42.57 9.04
CA VAL A 341 -4.13 -42.23 7.93
C VAL A 341 -3.60 -43.49 7.25
N ASN A 342 -3.15 -44.47 8.02
CA ASN A 342 -2.66 -45.74 7.48
C ASN A 342 -3.78 -46.53 6.78
N GLN A 343 -4.99 -46.57 7.35
CA GLN A 343 -6.16 -47.16 6.68
C GLN A 343 -6.49 -46.46 5.35
N GLN A 344 -6.44 -45.13 5.29
CA GLN A 344 -6.68 -44.38 4.06
C GLN A 344 -5.60 -44.68 3.01
N LYS A 345 -4.32 -44.69 3.39
CA LYS A 345 -3.21 -45.11 2.50
C LYS A 345 -3.39 -46.53 1.97
N THR A 346 -3.75 -47.48 2.84
CA THR A 346 -4.02 -48.86 2.44
C THR A 346 -5.22 -48.95 1.49
N LYS A 347 -6.29 -48.17 1.70
CA LYS A 347 -7.43 -48.11 0.78
C LYS A 347 -7.03 -47.55 -0.59
N MET A 348 -6.32 -46.43 -0.63
CA MET A 348 -5.85 -45.81 -1.87
C MET A 348 -4.91 -46.73 -2.67
N ALA A 349 -4.06 -47.51 -1.99
CA ALA A 349 -3.17 -48.47 -2.66
C ALA A 349 -3.88 -49.72 -3.21
N ASN A 350 -5.02 -50.11 -2.65
CA ASN A 350 -5.67 -51.41 -2.94
C ASN A 350 -7.07 -51.31 -3.57
N SER A 351 -7.57 -50.09 -3.86
CA SER A 351 -8.89 -49.91 -4.47
C SER A 351 -8.84 -48.97 -5.68
N LYS A 352 -9.74 -49.20 -6.65
CA LYS A 352 -9.90 -48.32 -7.81
C LYS A 352 -10.87 -47.20 -7.44
N THR A 353 -10.50 -45.96 -7.74
CA THR A 353 -11.33 -44.77 -7.53
C THR A 353 -11.41 -43.95 -8.83
N ALA A 354 -12.50 -43.21 -9.01
CA ALA A 354 -12.67 -42.25 -10.10
C ALA A 354 -12.15 -40.84 -9.73
N ASP A 355 -11.85 -40.61 -8.45
CA ASP A 355 -11.45 -39.29 -7.93
C ASP A 355 -10.23 -39.40 -6.98
N ALA A 356 -9.12 -39.86 -7.54
CA ALA A 356 -7.86 -40.03 -6.80
C ALA A 356 -7.30 -38.70 -6.28
N VAL A 357 -7.55 -37.59 -7.00
CA VAL A 357 -7.06 -36.25 -6.63
C VAL A 357 -7.73 -35.77 -5.34
N THR A 358 -9.04 -35.97 -5.18
CA THR A 358 -9.74 -35.66 -3.93
C THR A 358 -9.25 -36.55 -2.78
N GLU A 359 -9.06 -37.85 -3.00
CA GLU A 359 -8.57 -38.76 -1.96
C GLU A 359 -7.16 -38.38 -1.48
N GLU A 360 -6.27 -37.97 -2.39
CA GLU A 360 -4.93 -37.46 -2.07
C GLU A 360 -4.97 -36.12 -1.32
N LYS A 361 -5.83 -35.17 -1.74
CA LYS A 361 -6.05 -33.91 -1.00
C LYS A 361 -6.53 -34.16 0.43
N VAL A 362 -7.50 -35.05 0.64
CA VAL A 362 -8.01 -35.39 1.97
C VAL A 362 -6.92 -36.05 2.83
N LEU A 363 -6.12 -36.96 2.26
CA LEU A 363 -5.01 -37.59 2.96
C LEU A 363 -3.96 -36.56 3.41
N GLY A 364 -3.56 -35.65 2.52
CA GLY A 364 -2.58 -34.60 2.85
C GLY A 364 -3.04 -33.68 3.99
N VAL A 365 -4.33 -33.36 4.06
CA VAL A 365 -4.90 -32.59 5.19
C VAL A 365 -4.88 -33.41 6.48
N TYR A 366 -5.24 -34.69 6.46
CA TYR A 366 -5.13 -35.56 7.64
C TYR A 366 -3.68 -35.70 8.14
N GLU A 367 -2.70 -35.80 7.25
CA GLU A 367 -1.28 -35.83 7.63
C GLU A 367 -0.82 -34.50 8.23
N SER A 368 -1.28 -33.37 7.69
CA SER A 368 -1.01 -32.03 8.24
C SER A 368 -1.56 -31.89 9.67
N ILE A 369 -2.85 -32.21 9.88
CA ILE A 369 -3.50 -32.15 11.20
C ILE A 369 -2.79 -33.06 12.21
N LEU A 370 -2.40 -34.27 11.81
CA LEU A 370 -1.67 -35.21 12.66
C LEU A 370 -0.29 -34.66 13.08
N ASN A 371 0.46 -34.09 12.14
CA ASN A 371 1.78 -33.53 12.41
C ASN A 371 1.71 -32.29 13.30
N GLU A 372 0.76 -31.39 13.04
CA GLU A 372 0.49 -30.22 13.89
C GLU A 372 0.11 -30.65 15.30
N LYS A 373 -0.85 -31.57 15.46
CA LYS A 373 -1.29 -32.05 16.77
C LYS A 373 -0.18 -32.74 17.56
N LYS A 374 0.66 -33.54 16.91
CA LYS A 374 1.88 -34.11 17.52
C LYS A 374 2.82 -33.03 18.03
N GLN A 375 3.05 -31.97 17.24
CA GLN A 375 3.90 -30.88 17.64
C GLN A 375 3.29 -30.11 18.82
N THR A 376 1.99 -29.78 18.79
CA THR A 376 1.28 -29.12 19.89
C THR A 376 1.33 -29.95 21.19
N ILE A 377 1.04 -31.26 21.14
CA ILE A 377 1.11 -32.16 22.30
C ILE A 377 2.53 -32.29 22.87
N LYS A 378 3.56 -32.14 22.03
CA LYS A 378 4.97 -32.19 22.44
C LYS A 378 5.48 -30.85 22.98
N ASP A 379 5.07 -29.73 22.38
CA ASP A 379 5.64 -28.41 22.61
C ASP A 379 4.81 -27.50 23.50
N ASN A 380 3.49 -27.49 23.33
CA ASN A 380 2.54 -26.77 24.18
C ASN A 380 1.37 -27.69 24.60
N PRO A 381 1.59 -28.72 25.43
CA PRO A 381 0.53 -29.62 25.84
C PRO A 381 -0.61 -28.91 26.59
N ASN A 382 -0.37 -27.76 27.24
CA ASN A 382 -1.43 -26.93 27.81
C ASN A 382 -2.37 -26.34 26.74
N GLN A 383 -1.91 -26.09 25.52
CA GLN A 383 -2.80 -25.79 24.40
C GLN A 383 -3.67 -27.01 24.05
N ALA A 384 -3.09 -28.21 23.92
CA ALA A 384 -3.85 -29.43 23.61
C ALA A 384 -4.88 -29.79 24.71
N VAL A 385 -4.58 -29.51 25.98
CA VAL A 385 -5.52 -29.62 27.10
C VAL A 385 -6.71 -28.68 26.93
N ARG A 386 -6.47 -27.40 26.63
CA ARG A 386 -7.53 -26.40 26.36
C ARG A 386 -8.38 -26.79 25.15
N GLU A 387 -7.76 -27.28 24.07
CA GLU A 387 -8.44 -27.78 22.86
C GLU A 387 -9.32 -29.01 23.14
N ALA A 388 -8.95 -29.84 24.12
CA ALA A 388 -9.75 -30.98 24.59
C ALA A 388 -10.87 -30.59 25.57
N GLY A 389 -11.05 -29.30 25.88
CA GLY A 389 -12.04 -28.80 26.84
C GLY A 389 -11.69 -29.09 28.31
N LEU A 390 -10.44 -29.47 28.60
CA LEU A 390 -9.93 -29.71 29.94
C LEU A 390 -9.37 -28.41 30.55
N GLN A 391 -9.37 -28.30 31.87
CA GLN A 391 -8.91 -27.10 32.57
C GLN A 391 -7.37 -27.00 32.62
N THR A 392 -6.88 -25.77 32.42
CA THR A 392 -5.49 -25.36 32.66
C THR A 392 -5.47 -24.08 33.49
N HIS A 393 -4.55 -24.01 34.43
CA HIS A 393 -4.25 -22.83 35.24
C HIS A 393 -3.10 -22.03 34.64
N GLN A 394 -3.22 -20.71 34.66
CA GLN A 394 -2.11 -19.81 34.39
C GLN A 394 -1.14 -19.78 35.59
N LEU A 395 0.16 -19.72 35.30
CA LEU A 395 1.25 -19.89 36.27
C LEU A 395 2.21 -18.69 36.26
N THR A 396 1.86 -17.62 36.99
CA THR A 396 2.64 -16.38 37.01
C THR A 396 3.92 -16.48 37.85
N GLY A 397 4.94 -15.72 37.46
CA GLY A 397 6.17 -15.56 38.24
C GLY A 397 5.94 -14.82 39.57
N MET A 398 4.93 -13.94 39.64
CA MET A 398 4.50 -13.33 40.91
C MET A 398 3.98 -14.38 41.90
N GLU A 399 3.11 -15.29 41.47
CA GLU A 399 2.56 -16.36 42.32
C GLU A 399 3.67 -17.30 42.83
N LEU A 400 4.65 -17.65 41.99
CA LEU A 400 5.80 -18.44 42.41
C LEU A 400 6.61 -17.76 43.54
N LYS A 401 6.63 -16.43 43.62
CA LYS A 401 7.33 -15.68 44.68
C LYS A 401 6.50 -15.53 45.96
N THR A 402 5.20 -15.29 45.85
CA THR A 402 4.33 -14.96 46.99
C THR A 402 3.60 -16.18 47.58
N ASN A 403 3.30 -17.17 46.75
CA ASN A 403 2.68 -18.44 47.16
C ASN A 403 3.28 -19.64 46.37
N PRO A 404 4.51 -20.07 46.67
CA PRO A 404 5.15 -21.20 45.99
C PRO A 404 4.35 -22.52 46.13
N GLY A 405 3.54 -22.65 47.19
CA GLY A 405 2.68 -23.83 47.41
C GLY A 405 1.52 -23.89 46.43
N GLY A 406 0.78 -22.79 46.25
CA GLY A 406 -0.30 -22.68 45.27
C GLY A 406 0.19 -22.76 43.82
N PHE A 407 1.39 -22.24 43.53
CA PHE A 407 2.04 -22.47 42.23
C PHE A 407 2.30 -23.96 41.99
N ALA A 408 2.83 -24.68 43.00
CA ALA A 408 3.09 -26.12 42.89
C ALA A 408 1.81 -26.95 42.72
N GLU A 409 0.71 -26.58 43.38
CA GLU A 409 -0.62 -27.20 43.22
C GLU A 409 -1.14 -27.05 41.78
N LYS A 410 -1.23 -25.82 41.27
CA LYS A 410 -1.63 -25.53 39.87
C LYS A 410 -0.75 -26.21 38.82
N VAL A 411 0.56 -26.32 39.09
CA VAL A 411 1.50 -27.09 38.26
C VAL A 411 1.10 -28.57 38.22
N VAL A 412 0.75 -29.17 39.35
CA VAL A 412 0.32 -30.57 39.42
C VAL A 412 -1.00 -30.75 38.69
N ASP A 413 -1.97 -29.84 38.86
CA ASP A 413 -3.26 -29.88 38.16
C ASP A 413 -3.10 -29.80 36.64
N ASN A 414 -2.28 -28.85 36.14
CA ASN A 414 -1.93 -28.78 34.71
C ASN A 414 -1.33 -30.10 34.21
N ALA A 415 -0.41 -30.71 34.98
CA ALA A 415 0.21 -31.97 34.62
C ALA A 415 -0.78 -33.15 34.61
N VAL A 416 -1.74 -33.18 35.54
CA VAL A 416 -2.82 -34.17 35.59
C VAL A 416 -3.75 -34.01 34.38
N SER A 417 -4.15 -32.79 34.05
CA SER A 417 -4.93 -32.50 32.84
C SER A 417 -4.20 -32.90 31.56
N GLN A 418 -2.88 -32.70 31.49
CA GLN A 418 -2.05 -33.20 30.38
C GLN A 418 -2.07 -34.73 30.30
N ILE A 419 -1.86 -35.43 31.42
CA ILE A 419 -1.92 -36.90 31.46
C ILE A 419 -3.32 -37.42 31.06
N ALA A 420 -4.38 -36.68 31.37
CA ALA A 420 -5.76 -37.03 31.03
C ALA A 420 -6.04 -37.04 29.51
N LEU A 421 -5.19 -36.40 28.68
CA LEU A 421 -5.22 -36.54 27.22
C LEU A 421 -4.98 -37.98 26.74
N LYS A 422 -4.30 -38.82 27.55
CA LYS A 422 -3.96 -40.23 27.26
C LYS A 422 -3.20 -40.45 25.95
N ASP A 423 -2.58 -39.42 25.40
CA ASP A 423 -1.86 -39.48 24.12
C ASP A 423 -0.43 -40.05 24.31
N PRO A 424 0.02 -41.00 23.47
CA PRO A 424 1.35 -41.60 23.60
C PRO A 424 2.51 -40.66 23.23
N ASN A 425 2.26 -39.59 22.46
CA ASN A 425 3.26 -38.60 22.08
C ASN A 425 3.41 -37.46 23.11
N LEU A 426 2.65 -37.50 24.22
CA LEU A 426 2.68 -36.49 25.27
C LEU A 426 4.05 -36.36 25.93
N VAL A 427 4.60 -35.14 25.89
CA VAL A 427 5.72 -34.71 26.74
C VAL A 427 5.17 -33.78 27.81
N ILE A 428 5.16 -34.22 29.07
CA ILE A 428 4.64 -33.42 30.20
C ILE A 428 5.45 -32.12 30.32
N LYS A 429 4.77 -30.98 30.22
CA LYS A 429 5.31 -29.62 30.34
C LYS A 429 4.28 -28.76 31.09
N PRO A 430 4.18 -28.84 32.42
CA PRO A 430 3.05 -28.29 33.17
C PRO A 430 2.94 -26.76 33.11
N ILE A 431 4.05 -26.06 32.92
CA ILE A 431 4.09 -24.61 32.71
C ILE A 431 3.89 -24.32 31.22
N ALA A 432 2.91 -23.49 30.88
CA ALA A 432 2.64 -23.10 29.49
C ALA A 432 3.82 -22.31 28.89
N SER A 433 4.00 -22.38 27.57
CA SER A 433 5.06 -21.65 26.87
C SER A 433 4.92 -20.14 27.05
N GLU A 434 3.68 -19.65 27.13
CA GLU A 434 3.32 -18.27 27.42
C GLU A 434 3.84 -17.79 28.80
N ASP A 435 3.73 -18.63 29.83
CA ASP A 435 4.07 -18.29 31.23
C ASP A 435 5.55 -18.57 31.57
N LEU A 436 6.20 -19.46 30.80
CA LEU A 436 7.49 -20.06 31.16
C LEU A 436 8.63 -19.06 31.36
N ALA A 437 8.65 -17.95 30.61
CA ALA A 437 9.71 -16.94 30.72
C ALA A 437 9.67 -16.21 32.08
N GLU A 438 8.48 -15.79 32.51
CA GLU A 438 8.30 -15.12 33.80
C GLU A 438 8.55 -16.08 34.96
N ALA A 439 8.01 -17.31 34.87
CA ALA A 439 8.20 -18.35 35.87
C ALA A 439 9.69 -18.72 36.07
N LYS A 440 10.47 -18.82 34.98
CA LYS A 440 11.94 -19.01 35.04
C LYS A 440 12.63 -17.85 35.74
N GLN A 441 12.33 -16.60 35.36
CA GLN A 441 12.94 -15.42 35.97
C GLN A 441 12.59 -15.31 37.46
N ALA A 442 11.36 -15.65 37.84
CA ALA A 442 10.92 -15.72 39.22
C ALA A 442 11.66 -16.80 40.01
N PHE A 443 11.72 -18.02 39.47
CA PHE A 443 12.47 -19.13 40.08
C PHE A 443 13.93 -18.75 40.27
N ASP A 444 14.60 -18.19 39.26
CA ASP A 444 16.02 -17.85 39.34
C ASP A 444 16.34 -16.80 40.41
N ALA A 445 15.43 -15.85 40.62
CA ALA A 445 15.52 -14.83 41.67
C ALA A 445 15.24 -15.35 43.10
N MET A 446 14.70 -16.56 43.27
CA MET A 446 14.48 -17.14 44.61
C MET A 446 15.80 -17.51 45.29
N GLY A 447 15.86 -17.30 46.61
CA GLY A 447 16.97 -17.76 47.44
C GLY A 447 17.03 -19.29 47.57
N VAL A 448 18.17 -19.81 48.02
CA VAL A 448 18.43 -21.26 48.14
C VAL A 448 17.34 -21.97 48.93
N ASN A 449 16.99 -21.47 50.12
CA ASN A 449 15.94 -22.08 50.96
C ASN A 449 14.57 -22.06 50.27
N GLN A 450 14.18 -20.94 49.66
CA GLN A 450 12.91 -20.82 48.92
C GLN A 450 12.82 -21.83 47.77
N LYS A 451 13.92 -22.07 47.04
CA LYS A 451 13.99 -23.10 45.99
C LYS A 451 13.84 -24.51 46.57
N LEU A 452 14.48 -24.80 47.70
CA LEU A 452 14.39 -26.11 48.37
C LEU A 452 13.00 -26.38 48.95
N ASP A 453 12.35 -25.37 49.50
CA ASP A 453 10.99 -25.45 50.02
C ASP A 453 10.00 -25.66 48.87
N PHE A 454 10.16 -24.94 47.75
CA PHE A 454 9.39 -25.17 46.52
C PHE A 454 9.58 -26.61 45.98
N ILE A 455 10.83 -27.09 45.85
CA ILE A 455 11.14 -28.46 45.44
C ILE A 455 10.47 -29.48 46.38
N GLY A 456 10.57 -29.25 47.70
CA GLY A 456 9.95 -30.10 48.73
C GLY A 456 8.42 -30.15 48.62
N ASN A 457 7.78 -28.99 48.47
CA ASN A 457 6.32 -28.88 48.30
C ASN A 457 5.85 -29.56 47.01
N LEU A 458 6.54 -29.33 45.89
CA LEU A 458 6.24 -29.96 44.60
C LEU A 458 6.37 -31.50 44.67
N ILE A 459 7.40 -32.02 45.33
CA ILE A 459 7.55 -33.46 45.59
C ILE A 459 6.41 -33.96 46.49
N GLN A 460 6.04 -33.21 47.53
CA GLN A 460 4.97 -33.61 48.45
C GLN A 460 3.60 -33.69 47.76
N GLN A 461 3.24 -32.69 46.95
CA GLN A 461 1.98 -32.66 46.19
C GLN A 461 1.91 -33.79 45.15
N THR A 462 3.04 -34.19 44.56
CA THR A 462 3.08 -35.24 43.54
C THR A 462 3.10 -36.67 44.09
N LYS A 463 3.30 -36.90 45.41
CA LYS A 463 3.44 -38.25 45.99
C LYS A 463 2.29 -39.21 45.70
N SER A 464 1.07 -38.71 45.71
CA SER A 464 -0.15 -39.51 45.49
C SER A 464 -0.68 -39.46 44.06
N VAL A 465 0.03 -38.76 43.16
CA VAL A 465 -0.42 -38.50 41.78
C VAL A 465 0.22 -39.51 40.81
N PRO A 466 -0.55 -40.10 39.87
CA PRO A 466 0.01 -40.95 38.83
C PRO A 466 1.15 -40.26 38.06
N LYS A 467 2.28 -40.93 37.88
CA LYS A 467 3.52 -40.37 37.30
C LYS A 467 4.08 -39.15 38.05
N GLY A 468 3.79 -38.98 39.35
CA GLY A 468 4.24 -37.85 40.14
C GLY A 468 5.74 -37.53 40.06
N ASN A 469 6.60 -38.55 39.94
CA ASN A 469 8.03 -38.36 39.70
C ASN A 469 8.36 -37.69 38.36
N THR A 470 7.61 -38.01 37.31
CA THR A 470 7.72 -37.34 36.00
C THR A 470 7.20 -35.90 36.07
N ILE A 471 6.13 -35.64 36.83
CA ILE A 471 5.54 -34.30 36.98
C ILE A 471 6.54 -33.33 37.63
N TRP A 472 7.10 -33.67 38.80
CA TRP A 472 8.06 -32.78 39.46
C TRP A 472 9.36 -32.66 38.64
N SER A 473 9.83 -33.74 38.01
CA SER A 473 11.03 -33.71 37.15
C SER A 473 10.84 -32.78 35.94
N ALA A 474 9.69 -32.85 35.28
CA ALA A 474 9.35 -31.98 34.15
C ALA A 474 9.30 -30.51 34.56
N THR A 475 8.65 -30.22 35.69
CA THR A 475 8.56 -28.84 36.23
C THR A 475 9.93 -28.27 36.56
N LEU A 476 10.80 -29.02 37.25
CA LEU A 476 12.16 -28.56 37.56
C LEU A 476 13.02 -28.44 36.29
N GLY A 477 12.82 -29.30 35.29
CA GLY A 477 13.45 -29.14 33.97
C GLY A 477 12.99 -27.87 33.24
N GLN A 478 11.70 -27.51 33.33
CA GLN A 478 11.17 -26.28 32.76
C GLN A 478 11.73 -25.04 33.47
N LEU A 479 11.60 -24.95 34.80
CA LEU A 479 12.06 -23.80 35.59
C LEU A 479 13.59 -23.65 35.58
N GLY A 480 14.32 -24.78 35.66
CA GLY A 480 15.78 -24.81 35.57
C GLY A 480 16.34 -24.61 34.16
N GLY A 481 15.49 -24.43 33.14
CA GLY A 481 15.95 -24.24 31.76
C GLY A 481 16.70 -25.44 31.15
N GLY A 482 16.44 -26.64 31.65
CA GLY A 482 17.17 -27.87 31.29
C GLY A 482 18.40 -28.17 32.14
N ASP A 483 18.72 -27.34 33.15
CA ASP A 483 19.82 -27.60 34.07
C ASP A 483 19.56 -28.85 34.93
N LEU A 484 20.38 -29.88 34.70
CA LEU A 484 20.29 -31.19 35.35
C LEU A 484 20.63 -31.14 36.85
N SER A 485 21.25 -30.06 37.34
CA SER A 485 21.51 -29.88 38.77
C SER A 485 20.20 -29.73 39.55
N TYR A 486 19.21 -28.96 39.06
CA TYR A 486 17.90 -28.85 39.72
C TYR A 486 17.12 -30.18 39.70
N LEU A 487 17.25 -30.98 38.64
CA LEU A 487 16.69 -32.34 38.64
C LEU A 487 17.35 -33.22 39.70
N MET A 488 18.69 -33.17 39.85
CA MET A 488 19.37 -33.90 40.92
C MET A 488 19.08 -33.39 42.32
N ALA A 489 18.87 -32.08 42.50
CA ALA A 489 18.38 -31.54 43.76
C ALA A 489 16.99 -32.09 44.10
N GLY A 490 16.10 -32.22 43.11
CA GLY A 490 14.81 -32.92 43.26
C GLY A 490 14.97 -34.39 43.66
N VAL A 491 15.85 -35.14 42.99
CA VAL A 491 16.17 -36.54 43.36
C VAL A 491 16.71 -36.62 44.79
N ALA A 492 17.67 -35.78 45.14
CA ALA A 492 18.28 -35.75 46.48
C ALA A 492 17.26 -35.40 47.56
N ARG A 493 16.39 -34.41 47.31
CA ARG A 493 15.34 -34.01 48.25
C ARG A 493 14.25 -35.07 48.40
N ALA A 494 13.85 -35.72 47.32
CA ALA A 494 12.83 -36.78 47.33
C ALA A 494 13.27 -38.01 48.14
N ASN A 495 14.56 -38.33 48.11
CA ASN A 495 15.15 -39.48 48.81
C ASN A 495 15.85 -39.09 50.14
N ASN A 496 15.81 -37.80 50.55
CA ASN A 496 16.53 -37.26 51.71
C ASN A 496 18.02 -37.68 51.74
N TYR A 497 18.71 -37.55 50.59
CA TYR A 497 20.13 -37.87 50.49
C TYR A 497 20.98 -36.91 51.32
N ARG A 498 21.88 -37.49 52.12
CA ARG A 498 22.80 -36.78 52.99
C ARG A 498 24.20 -37.38 52.93
N SER A 499 25.19 -36.58 53.31
CA SER A 499 26.54 -37.04 53.58
C SER A 499 26.60 -37.90 54.85
N ARG A 500 27.74 -38.59 55.07
CA ARG A 500 28.03 -39.27 56.34
C ARG A 500 27.94 -38.30 57.53
N ASP A 501 28.40 -37.07 57.32
CA ASP A 501 28.49 -36.02 58.34
C ASP A 501 27.20 -35.17 58.42
N GLY A 502 26.11 -35.63 57.78
CA GLY A 502 24.75 -35.07 57.89
C GLY A 502 24.36 -33.97 56.89
N GLU A 503 25.30 -33.54 56.02
CA GLU A 503 25.11 -32.47 55.03
C GLU A 503 24.02 -32.84 54.01
N ASP A 504 23.05 -31.95 53.79
CA ASP A 504 21.93 -32.16 52.86
C ASP A 504 22.41 -31.95 51.41
N VAL A 505 22.36 -33.02 50.62
CA VAL A 505 22.86 -33.02 49.23
C VAL A 505 22.04 -32.08 48.34
N ALA A 506 20.74 -31.92 48.60
CA ALA A 506 19.92 -30.98 47.83
C ALA A 506 20.31 -29.52 48.13
N VAL A 507 20.63 -29.20 49.39
CA VAL A 507 21.16 -27.87 49.78
C VAL A 507 22.45 -27.57 49.05
N ALA A 508 23.43 -28.49 49.09
CA ALA A 508 24.72 -28.31 48.45
C ALA A 508 24.60 -28.13 46.92
N ILE A 509 23.70 -28.88 46.27
CA ILE A 509 23.42 -28.70 44.84
C ILE A 509 22.79 -27.33 44.57
N VAL A 510 21.67 -26.98 45.21
CA VAL A 510 20.94 -25.72 44.90
C VAL A 510 21.78 -24.48 45.21
N SER A 511 22.52 -24.48 46.33
CA SER A 511 23.48 -23.44 46.65
C SER A 511 24.57 -23.34 45.60
N GLY A 512 25.11 -24.48 45.17
CA GLY A 512 26.14 -24.56 44.14
C GLY A 512 25.69 -24.05 42.78
N THR A 513 24.48 -24.42 42.35
CA THR A 513 23.87 -23.93 41.10
C THR A 513 23.66 -22.41 41.17
N GLN A 514 23.29 -21.86 42.33
CA GLN A 514 23.17 -20.41 42.53
C GLN A 514 24.55 -19.73 42.45
N ALA A 515 25.57 -20.30 43.09
CA ALA A 515 26.96 -19.82 43.05
C ALA A 515 27.51 -19.79 41.62
N LEU A 516 27.25 -20.83 40.83
CA LEU A 516 27.66 -20.91 39.41
C LEU A 516 26.99 -19.87 38.50
N LYS A 517 25.86 -19.27 38.92
CA LYS A 517 25.24 -18.14 38.21
C LYS A 517 25.93 -16.80 38.55
N ASN A 518 26.68 -16.73 39.64
CA ASN A 518 27.52 -15.57 39.98
C ASN A 518 28.83 -15.59 39.18
N LYS A 519 28.97 -14.65 38.24
CA LYS A 519 30.15 -14.54 37.36
C LYS A 519 31.47 -14.20 38.08
N ALA A 520 31.44 -13.91 39.38
CA ALA A 520 32.62 -13.65 40.18
C ALA A 520 33.35 -14.93 40.65
N LEU A 521 32.69 -16.10 40.63
CA LEU A 521 33.29 -17.36 41.09
C LEU A 521 34.22 -17.95 40.01
N VAL A 522 35.54 -17.96 40.29
CA VAL A 522 36.52 -18.69 39.46
C VAL A 522 36.37 -20.18 39.73
N MET A 523 36.13 -20.96 38.68
CA MET A 523 35.95 -22.41 38.71
C MET A 523 37.00 -23.12 37.84
N PRO A 524 37.34 -24.38 38.15
CA PRO A 524 38.13 -25.21 37.25
C PRO A 524 37.40 -25.40 35.90
N LYS A 525 38.17 -25.54 34.82
CA LYS A 525 37.63 -25.79 33.48
C LYS A 525 36.84 -27.10 33.44
N ASP A 526 35.80 -27.11 32.63
CA ASP A 526 34.82 -28.20 32.57
C ASP A 526 35.46 -29.57 32.22
N ASP A 527 36.51 -29.57 31.38
CA ASP A 527 37.26 -30.78 31.02
C ASP A 527 38.05 -31.38 32.18
N LEU A 528 38.56 -30.54 33.10
CA LEU A 528 39.30 -30.98 34.29
C LEU A 528 38.33 -31.60 35.31
N LEU A 529 37.17 -30.96 35.50
CA LEU A 529 36.06 -31.51 36.29
C LEU A 529 35.57 -32.84 35.71
N LYS A 530 35.38 -32.93 34.39
CA LYS A 530 35.00 -34.18 33.69
C LYS A 530 36.05 -35.28 33.86
N ALA A 531 37.34 -34.96 33.77
CA ALA A 531 38.42 -35.92 33.91
C ALA A 531 38.42 -36.56 35.31
N GLU A 532 38.35 -35.75 36.38
CA GLU A 532 38.27 -36.27 37.75
C GLU A 532 36.95 -36.99 38.04
N PHE A 533 35.82 -36.50 37.51
CA PHE A 533 34.53 -37.22 37.60
C PHE A 533 34.61 -38.62 36.97
N ASN A 534 35.03 -38.71 35.71
CA ASN A 534 35.12 -39.97 34.98
C ASN A 534 36.10 -40.96 35.64
N LYS A 535 37.23 -40.46 36.15
CA LYS A 535 38.23 -41.25 36.90
C LYS A 535 37.70 -41.77 38.23
N TYR A 536 36.88 -40.98 38.93
CA TYR A 536 36.26 -41.39 40.18
C TYR A 536 35.16 -42.44 39.95
N VAL A 537 34.20 -42.16 39.06
CA VAL A 537 33.03 -43.01 38.85
C VAL A 537 33.31 -44.25 37.99
N GLY A 538 34.26 -44.18 37.06
CA GLY A 538 34.51 -45.25 36.09
C GLY A 538 33.23 -45.62 35.33
N THR A 539 32.84 -46.89 35.41
CA THR A 539 31.64 -47.45 34.76
C THR A 539 30.39 -47.45 35.66
N THR A 540 30.44 -46.86 36.87
CA THR A 540 29.32 -46.94 37.85
C THR A 540 28.09 -46.12 37.49
N VAL A 541 28.24 -45.10 36.65
CA VAL A 541 27.16 -44.25 36.15
C VAL A 541 27.28 -44.14 34.64
N SER A 542 26.15 -44.10 33.94
CA SER A 542 26.10 -43.97 32.48
C SER A 542 24.85 -43.20 32.04
N GLY A 543 24.84 -42.78 30.77
CA GLY A 543 23.69 -42.09 30.15
C GLY A 543 23.24 -40.85 30.92
N ALA A 544 21.91 -40.67 31.03
CA ALA A 544 21.31 -39.52 31.69
C ALA A 544 21.74 -39.38 33.16
N THR A 545 21.90 -40.50 33.89
CA THR A 545 22.34 -40.50 35.30
C THR A 545 23.77 -39.97 35.45
N ALA A 546 24.68 -40.30 34.52
CA ALA A 546 26.03 -39.73 34.54
C ALA A 546 26.01 -38.20 34.34
N ASN A 547 25.23 -37.71 33.37
CA ASN A 547 25.10 -36.27 33.09
C ASN A 547 24.49 -35.51 34.30
N MET A 548 23.48 -36.12 34.93
CA MET A 548 22.85 -35.61 36.15
C MET A 548 23.83 -35.57 37.33
N SER A 549 24.54 -36.66 37.61
CA SER A 549 25.57 -36.71 38.66
C SER A 549 26.74 -35.78 38.39
N PHE A 550 27.14 -35.57 37.14
CA PHE A 550 28.18 -34.60 36.80
C PHE A 550 27.73 -33.14 37.05
N ALA A 551 26.50 -32.79 36.68
CA ALA A 551 25.93 -31.47 36.98
C ALA A 551 25.81 -31.23 38.49
N ALA A 552 25.42 -32.26 39.26
CA ALA A 552 25.43 -32.22 40.72
C ALA A 552 26.86 -32.05 41.27
N PHE A 553 27.84 -32.83 40.81
CA PHE A 553 29.25 -32.71 41.20
C PHE A 553 29.79 -31.29 40.98
N LYS A 554 29.60 -30.72 39.78
CA LYS A 554 30.04 -29.36 39.45
C LYS A 554 29.40 -28.30 40.37
N SER A 555 28.11 -28.46 40.67
CA SER A 555 27.37 -27.57 41.57
C SER A 555 27.88 -27.69 43.00
N ILE A 556 27.94 -28.91 43.55
CA ILE A 556 28.43 -29.17 44.90
C ILE A 556 29.88 -28.70 45.06
N TYR A 557 30.74 -28.89 44.05
CA TYR A 557 32.10 -28.37 44.07
C TYR A 557 32.11 -26.84 44.24
N ALA A 558 31.29 -26.10 43.51
CA ALA A 558 31.13 -24.65 43.67
C ALA A 558 30.64 -24.27 45.07
N HIS A 559 29.64 -24.98 45.61
CA HIS A 559 29.16 -24.79 46.99
C HIS A 559 30.27 -24.98 48.02
N LEU A 560 31.05 -26.06 47.90
CA LEU A 560 32.15 -26.35 48.81
C LEU A 560 33.28 -25.32 48.69
N SER A 561 33.59 -24.82 47.47
CA SER A 561 34.56 -23.74 47.29
C SER A 561 34.12 -22.46 47.99
N GLU A 562 32.88 -22.00 47.83
CA GLU A 562 32.37 -20.82 48.54
C GLU A 562 32.32 -21.04 50.07
N ARG A 563 31.74 -22.17 50.51
CA ARG A 563 31.57 -22.51 51.93
C ARG A 563 32.90 -22.61 52.69
N ASN A 564 33.92 -23.20 52.05
CA ASN A 564 35.24 -23.38 52.65
C ASN A 564 36.19 -22.20 52.35
N GLY A 565 35.73 -21.15 51.65
CA GLY A 565 36.55 -19.98 51.29
C GLY A 565 37.68 -20.27 50.30
N TYR A 566 37.59 -21.33 49.51
CA TYR A 566 38.63 -21.74 48.57
C TYR A 566 38.60 -20.87 47.31
N GLN A 567 39.61 -20.02 47.14
CA GLN A 567 39.79 -19.18 45.96
C GLN A 567 40.74 -19.85 44.96
N HIS A 568 40.20 -20.17 43.79
CA HIS A 568 40.97 -20.69 42.66
C HIS A 568 41.91 -19.61 42.11
N LYS A 569 43.17 -19.98 41.87
CA LYS A 569 44.15 -19.09 41.19
C LYS A 569 43.76 -18.82 39.74
N ASP A 570 43.28 -19.86 39.06
CA ASP A 570 42.88 -19.86 37.66
C ASP A 570 41.95 -21.06 37.37
N LYS A 571 41.65 -21.29 36.09
CA LYS A 571 40.79 -22.39 35.60
C LYS A 571 41.44 -23.77 35.58
N ASP A 572 42.74 -23.86 35.88
CA ASP A 572 43.53 -25.10 35.88
C ASP A 572 43.84 -25.57 37.32
N ASP A 573 43.64 -24.70 38.31
CA ASP A 573 43.65 -24.97 39.75
C ASP A 573 42.42 -25.78 40.22
N ILE A 574 42.64 -26.90 40.91
CA ILE A 574 41.57 -27.78 41.45
C ILE A 574 41.98 -28.39 42.80
N SER A 575 41.12 -28.28 43.81
CA SER A 575 41.35 -28.87 45.13
C SER A 575 40.91 -30.33 45.17
N LYS A 576 41.87 -31.24 45.37
CA LYS A 576 41.60 -32.69 45.49
C LYS A 576 40.61 -33.03 46.62
N GLU A 577 40.67 -32.29 47.73
CA GLU A 577 39.80 -32.50 48.88
C GLU A 577 38.34 -32.13 48.56
N LEU A 578 38.14 -30.94 47.98
CA LEU A 578 36.82 -30.49 47.54
C LEU A 578 36.29 -31.40 46.41
N THR A 579 37.16 -31.84 45.49
CA THR A 579 36.82 -32.78 44.43
C THR A 579 36.32 -34.11 45.00
N ASN A 580 37.09 -34.77 45.87
CA ASN A 580 36.68 -36.04 46.48
C ASN A 580 35.38 -35.91 47.28
N THR A 581 35.22 -34.81 48.02
CA THR A 581 34.00 -34.54 48.80
C THR A 581 32.79 -34.32 47.90
N ALA A 582 32.91 -33.46 46.88
CA ALA A 582 31.84 -33.21 45.91
C ALA A 582 31.47 -34.46 45.10
N LEU A 583 32.44 -35.30 44.73
CA LEU A 583 32.21 -36.55 44.02
C LEU A 583 31.45 -37.57 44.88
N SER A 584 31.83 -37.70 46.15
CA SER A 584 31.10 -38.52 47.13
C SER A 584 29.66 -38.03 47.28
N LEU A 585 29.46 -36.73 47.51
CA LEU A 585 28.15 -36.10 47.63
C LEU A 585 27.30 -36.18 46.35
N ALA A 586 27.89 -36.20 45.16
CA ALA A 586 27.16 -36.26 43.88
C ALA A 586 26.74 -37.67 43.44
N THR A 587 27.34 -38.70 44.04
CA THR A 587 27.21 -40.10 43.58
C THR A 587 26.75 -41.07 44.68
N GLY A 588 26.81 -40.66 45.95
CA GLY A 588 26.68 -41.54 47.11
C GLY A 588 28.01 -42.20 47.52
N GLY A 589 29.10 -41.89 46.81
CA GLY A 589 30.41 -42.52 46.98
C GLY A 589 30.60 -43.74 46.07
N VAL A 590 31.86 -44.09 45.81
CA VAL A 590 32.26 -45.27 45.05
C VAL A 590 33.05 -46.22 45.92
N TYR A 591 32.66 -47.48 45.94
CA TYR A 591 33.40 -48.62 46.48
C TYR A 591 34.29 -49.23 45.39
N GLU A 592 35.53 -49.57 45.72
CA GLU A 592 36.46 -50.27 44.82
C GLU A 592 36.62 -51.73 45.24
N GLN A 593 35.86 -52.63 44.60
CA GLN A 593 35.97 -54.07 44.80
C GLN A 593 37.27 -54.58 44.16
N GLY A 594 38.10 -55.30 44.92
CA GLY A 594 39.21 -56.08 44.34
C GLY A 594 38.68 -57.22 43.47
N VAL A 595 39.16 -57.34 42.23
CA VAL A 595 38.67 -58.37 41.29
C VAL A 595 39.80 -59.21 40.72
N LYS A 596 39.51 -60.51 40.58
CA LYS A 596 40.46 -61.56 40.21
C LYS A 596 40.49 -61.90 38.72
N TYR A 597 39.44 -61.52 37.99
CA TYR A 597 39.19 -61.92 36.60
C TYR A 597 39.10 -60.71 35.64
N GLY A 598 39.88 -60.77 34.56
CA GLY A 598 39.97 -59.74 33.50
C GLY A 598 41.14 -58.77 33.65
N ASN A 599 41.30 -57.85 32.69
CA ASN A 599 42.42 -56.90 32.64
C ASN A 599 42.34 -55.74 33.66
N GLN A 600 41.34 -55.73 34.53
CA GLN A 600 41.12 -54.69 35.55
C GLN A 600 41.46 -55.25 36.94
N LYS A 601 42.22 -54.50 37.74
CA LYS A 601 42.58 -54.90 39.12
C LYS A 601 41.51 -54.55 40.16
N THR A 602 40.78 -53.47 39.94
CA THR A 602 39.66 -53.04 40.78
C THR A 602 38.42 -52.82 39.93
N TRP A 603 37.25 -53.01 40.54
CA TRP A 603 35.95 -52.84 39.95
C TRP A 603 35.13 -51.85 40.79
N LYS A 604 34.65 -50.79 40.14
CA LYS A 604 33.99 -49.67 40.82
C LYS A 604 32.50 -49.89 40.93
N VAL A 605 31.92 -49.54 42.08
CA VAL A 605 30.48 -49.69 42.38
C VAL A 605 29.97 -48.48 43.17
N SER A 606 28.84 -47.89 42.79
CA SER A 606 28.25 -46.79 43.56
C SER A 606 27.61 -47.27 44.86
N LYS A 607 27.89 -46.59 45.98
CA LYS A 607 27.39 -46.91 47.32
C LYS A 607 26.02 -46.28 47.60
N PRO A 608 25.31 -46.72 48.66
CA PRO A 608 24.23 -45.96 49.28
C PRO A 608 24.74 -44.64 49.86
N TYR A 609 23.97 -43.56 49.68
CA TYR A 609 24.32 -42.23 50.20
C TYR A 609 24.53 -42.23 51.71
N GLY A 610 25.69 -41.73 52.15
CA GLY A 610 26.09 -41.65 53.56
C GLY A 610 26.69 -42.93 54.14
N MET A 611 26.93 -43.98 53.32
CA MET A 611 27.58 -45.22 53.78
C MET A 611 29.10 -45.18 53.55
N ASP A 612 29.88 -45.37 54.63
CA ASP A 612 31.31 -45.65 54.55
C ASP A 612 31.59 -47.06 53.96
N ASP A 613 32.87 -47.35 53.69
CA ASP A 613 33.27 -48.62 53.08
C ASP A 613 33.15 -49.78 54.07
N ASP A 614 33.64 -49.64 55.31
CA ASP A 614 33.55 -50.66 56.37
C ASP A 614 32.12 -51.18 56.59
N ARG A 615 31.14 -50.27 56.65
CA ARG A 615 29.72 -50.63 56.78
C ARG A 615 29.16 -51.26 55.51
N PHE A 616 29.56 -50.81 54.34
CA PHE A 616 29.14 -51.40 53.07
C PHE A 616 29.67 -52.83 52.94
N GLU A 617 30.94 -53.06 53.26
CA GLU A 617 31.59 -54.38 53.30
C GLU A 617 30.95 -55.31 54.34
N SER A 618 30.71 -54.84 55.57
CA SER A 618 30.08 -55.64 56.62
C SER A 618 28.67 -56.14 56.22
N ILE A 619 27.89 -55.28 55.56
CA ILE A 619 26.57 -55.68 55.03
C ILE A 619 26.73 -56.61 53.83
N LEU A 620 27.70 -56.37 52.93
CA LEU A 620 28.01 -57.27 51.82
C LEU A 620 28.34 -58.67 52.32
N ASP A 621 29.23 -58.82 53.30
CA ASP A 621 29.60 -60.10 53.91
C ASP A 621 28.39 -60.83 54.49
N THR A 622 27.53 -60.11 55.23
CA THR A 622 26.26 -60.66 55.72
C THR A 622 25.35 -61.15 54.59
N ARG A 623 25.38 -60.50 53.41
CA ARG A 623 24.59 -60.90 52.24
C ARG A 623 25.24 -62.05 51.45
N TYR A 624 26.57 -62.10 51.36
CA TYR A 624 27.32 -63.20 50.78
C TYR A 624 27.05 -64.50 51.54
N ALA A 625 27.18 -64.49 52.88
CA ALA A 625 26.87 -65.65 53.73
C ALA A 625 25.42 -66.14 53.55
N ALA A 626 24.45 -65.22 53.49
CA ALA A 626 23.05 -65.57 53.27
C ALA A 626 22.76 -66.16 51.87
N ILE A 627 23.46 -65.70 50.82
CA ILE A 627 23.36 -66.28 49.47
C ILE A 627 24.06 -67.64 49.43
N ALA A 628 25.26 -67.77 50.00
CA ALA A 628 26.02 -69.01 50.09
C ALA A 628 25.18 -70.12 50.76
N GLN A 629 24.59 -69.83 51.93
CA GLN A 629 23.70 -70.75 52.63
C GLN A 629 22.45 -71.11 51.82
N LYS A 630 21.81 -70.14 51.16
CA LYS A 630 20.56 -70.36 50.41
C LYS A 630 20.75 -71.16 49.12
N TYR A 631 21.86 -70.94 48.41
CA TYR A 631 22.13 -71.52 47.09
C TYR A 631 23.20 -72.62 47.09
N GLN A 632 23.69 -73.02 48.28
CA GLN A 632 24.70 -74.08 48.47
C GLN A 632 25.98 -73.87 47.64
N THR A 633 26.46 -72.62 47.61
CA THR A 633 27.70 -72.17 46.96
C THR A 633 28.64 -71.57 48.02
N SER A 634 29.94 -71.47 47.74
CA SER A 634 30.88 -70.87 48.69
C SER A 634 30.84 -69.35 48.67
N GLU A 635 31.10 -68.71 49.82
CA GLU A 635 31.26 -67.25 49.87
C GLU A 635 32.44 -66.75 49.02
N ALA A 636 33.48 -67.58 48.84
CA ALA A 636 34.63 -67.26 47.99
C ALA A 636 34.23 -67.12 46.51
N GLU A 637 33.42 -68.05 45.98
CA GLU A 637 32.88 -67.95 44.62
C GLU A 637 32.00 -66.71 44.44
N LEU A 638 31.22 -66.35 45.46
CA LEU A 638 30.37 -65.16 45.41
C LEU A 638 31.16 -63.85 45.46
N LYS A 639 32.25 -63.79 46.26
CA LYS A 639 33.14 -62.62 46.36
C LYS A 639 34.00 -62.42 45.11
N ASP A 640 34.28 -63.49 44.36
CA ASP A 640 34.94 -63.42 43.05
C ASP A 640 34.04 -62.83 41.94
N LEU A 641 32.70 -62.77 42.13
CA LEU A 641 31.77 -62.12 41.21
C LEU A 641 31.77 -60.59 41.36
N ARG A 642 31.57 -59.88 40.25
CA ARG A 642 31.53 -58.41 40.25
C ARG A 642 30.22 -57.89 40.81
N LEU A 643 30.27 -56.86 41.63
CA LEU A 643 29.09 -56.15 42.13
C LEU A 643 28.57 -55.13 41.11
N ARG A 644 27.26 -55.01 40.95
CA ARG A 644 26.63 -53.94 40.15
C ARG A 644 25.41 -53.38 40.85
N ARG A 645 25.25 -52.06 40.90
CA ARG A 645 23.98 -51.44 41.33
C ARG A 645 22.95 -51.57 40.22
N GLU A 646 21.77 -52.09 40.55
CA GLU A 646 20.68 -52.24 39.59
C GLU A 646 19.84 -50.96 39.50
N SER A 647 19.23 -50.71 38.34
CA SER A 647 18.34 -49.56 38.11
C SER A 647 16.95 -49.72 38.77
N GLN A 648 16.57 -50.96 39.11
CA GLN A 648 15.33 -51.27 39.82
C GLN A 648 15.61 -51.48 41.31
N ASN A 649 14.87 -50.77 42.16
CA ASN A 649 14.93 -50.97 43.61
C ASN A 649 14.38 -52.36 44.02
N GLY A 650 14.85 -52.82 45.17
CA GLY A 650 14.35 -53.98 45.88
C GLY A 650 13.01 -53.76 46.56
N PRO A 651 12.48 -54.81 47.24
CA PRO A 651 11.27 -54.71 48.04
C PRO A 651 11.37 -53.57 49.06
N LYS A 652 10.25 -52.88 49.32
CA LYS A 652 10.17 -51.71 50.21
C LYS A 652 11.09 -50.53 49.81
N GLY A 653 11.54 -50.47 48.56
CA GLY A 653 12.35 -49.36 48.03
C GLY A 653 13.85 -49.46 48.26
N GLN A 654 14.34 -50.54 48.91
CA GLN A 654 15.75 -50.77 49.20
C GLN A 654 16.64 -50.72 47.94
N ILE A 655 17.88 -50.24 48.06
CA ILE A 655 18.80 -50.21 46.91
C ILE A 655 19.21 -51.65 46.56
N ARG A 656 19.03 -52.04 45.30
CA ARG A 656 19.39 -53.39 44.83
C ARG A 656 20.77 -53.41 44.16
N TYR A 657 21.51 -54.46 44.46
CA TYR A 657 22.75 -54.84 43.81
C TYR A 657 22.62 -56.24 43.21
N ALA A 658 23.36 -56.50 42.14
CA ALA A 658 23.53 -57.80 41.52
C ALA A 658 24.98 -58.25 41.63
N LEU A 659 25.18 -59.57 41.76
CA LEU A 659 26.45 -60.22 41.46
C LEU A 659 26.42 -60.67 40.01
N ILE A 660 27.33 -60.13 39.21
CA ILE A 660 27.43 -60.37 37.77
C ILE A 660 28.68 -61.18 37.43
N ASN A 661 28.55 -62.05 36.43
CA ASN A 661 29.68 -62.76 35.85
C ASN A 661 30.51 -61.87 34.91
N GLU A 662 31.57 -62.43 34.31
CA GLU A 662 32.44 -61.74 33.35
C GLU A 662 31.71 -61.14 32.14
N ARG A 663 30.57 -61.73 31.74
CA ARG A 663 29.72 -61.27 30.64
C ARG A 663 28.68 -60.22 31.06
N GLY A 664 28.69 -59.81 32.32
CA GLY A 664 27.76 -58.82 32.89
C GLY A 664 26.35 -59.36 33.17
N THR A 665 26.16 -60.69 33.14
CA THR A 665 24.88 -61.35 33.44
C THR A 665 24.68 -61.43 34.95
N PRO A 666 23.55 -60.93 35.52
CA PRO A 666 23.19 -61.15 36.92
C PRO A 666 23.00 -62.63 37.23
N LEU A 667 23.66 -63.09 38.30
CA LEU A 667 23.48 -64.44 38.87
C LEU A 667 22.71 -64.39 40.19
N PHE A 668 23.01 -63.40 41.04
CA PHE A 668 22.37 -63.23 42.34
C PHE A 668 22.02 -61.77 42.59
N TYR A 669 21.06 -61.52 43.50
CA TYR A 669 20.63 -60.18 43.89
C TYR A 669 20.70 -59.99 45.40
N MET A 670 21.11 -58.79 45.82
CA MET A 670 21.20 -58.33 47.19
C MET A 670 20.44 -57.02 47.35
N ASN A 671 19.76 -56.82 48.48
CA ASN A 671 19.15 -55.54 48.82
C ASN A 671 19.91 -54.93 50.00
N MET A 672 20.32 -53.68 49.84
CA MET A 672 21.01 -52.86 50.84
C MET A 672 20.02 -51.89 51.50
N PRO A 673 20.20 -51.59 52.80
CA PRO A 673 19.52 -50.45 53.42
C PRO A 673 20.08 -49.13 52.83
N ASP A 674 19.33 -48.05 53.02
CA ASP A 674 19.82 -46.70 52.74
C ASP A 674 21.01 -46.38 53.67
N GLY A 675 21.99 -45.61 53.17
CA GLY A 675 23.25 -45.40 53.89
C GLY A 675 23.09 -44.58 55.18
N VAL A 676 22.27 -43.52 55.12
CA VAL A 676 21.77 -42.84 56.32
C VAL A 676 20.49 -43.54 56.79
N THR A 677 20.65 -44.64 57.53
CA THR A 677 19.55 -45.24 58.28
C THR A 677 19.00 -44.25 59.30
N LYS A 678 17.67 -44.13 59.34
CA LYS A 678 16.93 -43.50 60.45
C LYS A 678 17.21 -44.20 61.78
#